data_AF-A1ZFD3-F1
#
_entry.id   AF-A1ZFD3-F1
#
_cell.length_a   1.000
_cell.length_b   1.000
_cell.length_c   1.000
_cell.angle_alpha   90.00
_cell.angle_beta   90.00
_cell.angle_gamma   90.00
#
_symmetry.space_group_name_H-M   'P 1'
#
loop_
_entity.id
_entity.type
_entity.pdbx_description
1 polymer ?
#
loop_
_entity_poly.entity_id
_entity_poly.type
_entity_poly.pdbx_seq_one_letter_code
_entity_poly.pdbx_strand_id
1 'polypeptide(L)'
;MGTLAEQLILESIELKKPVLDLGNCGLRGTEPELKLLAKCIDVRVLNFSSNWVNDVVEERFPLVFSSNTQAPNHLTQLPAYLPPCLHTLIAQGNSEAPWSIKSLQPLLPLQMLKHLDIGHNQLMSLKALENLPKLTYLLASHNQITEIEPIAALTQLEELFLDTNQIDNVEALTGLHQLKRLSLMNNRIAQVFALPKCRRLRTIWLSYNQITEVIIPKSITEQLTYLDLRFNQIEQVSLPWLEALPALETLNLGGNMLNNIPAEILKQGLEGIKNYLVSVNKKTKRRELNEAKLIFVGVGEVGKTELTEALSQPNYEFREGRKSTKGIQIKHWKLPNAKREDKAVNFVANIWDFAGQEINYGTHQFFLTKNSVYVFVWDARKDEAQSKFNYWLHIVTLLSDKAPIIVVQNKIDEYHTDINRQNWRKAFPNIIDFVKTSCKTGESIEALRQVVVNELLKLPNTHEIWNKDRFAVRETLENRPDDYMGHKDYMRVCQEQGLSREDARFLAQQLHDIGVILHFKDAPALKDTVVLKPEWATKAAYQLLDHPLILEQGKFTHEQLDEVWNEACFDDKHHFLLGIMERFELVFRLNNTDEYIVPERLPVSAPAPVARPDNTPPLSNVLRFEYHYEFMPKGIFSRFICRIHYLIKAQLFWKNGVVLKADQSQALITLNDVPAIKTIQIAIWGNQTSELLSSVRQHFDYLHRQLHLGKDLLHEKIPCPCEVCTTGKTDNFDYQHLQNCLQDGDTHIRCRNRTRMAIADLLHGITNQPASLKRLLHLIDTDQISEFFAAADQLGKQDRDLNVLRNKFMHEGMSDYQYTEQLKVWVSRAYRGTRG
;
A
#
# COMPACT_ATOMS: atom_id res chain seq x y z
N MET A 1 37.55 -7.54 45.70
CA MET A 1 37.80 -7.58 44.25
C MET A 1 37.12 -6.37 43.65
N GLY A 2 37.85 -5.53 42.90
CA GLY A 2 37.32 -4.30 42.29
C GLY A 2 36.28 -4.58 41.20
N THR A 3 35.51 -3.57 40.82
CA THR A 3 34.54 -3.65 39.70
C THR A 3 35.28 -3.94 38.39
N LEU A 4 34.60 -4.49 37.37
CA LEU A 4 35.24 -4.77 36.06
C LEU A 4 35.85 -3.49 35.45
N ALA A 5 35.15 -2.36 35.56
CA ALA A 5 35.65 -1.07 35.10
C ALA A 5 36.95 -0.67 35.82
N GLU A 6 37.03 -0.84 37.14
CA GLU A 6 38.24 -0.57 37.90
C GLU A 6 39.41 -1.44 37.42
N GLN A 7 39.17 -2.74 37.18
CA GLN A 7 40.19 -3.67 36.68
C GLN A 7 40.71 -3.25 35.30
N LEU A 8 39.81 -2.94 34.36
CA LEU A 8 40.16 -2.51 33.00
C LEU A 8 40.93 -1.18 32.99
N ILE A 9 40.56 -0.24 33.87
CA ILE A 9 41.28 1.04 34.01
C ILE A 9 42.69 0.82 34.54
N LEU A 10 42.85 0.01 35.61
CA LEU A 10 44.16 -0.29 36.19
C LEU A 10 45.06 -1.05 35.20
N GLU A 11 44.51 -2.04 34.51
CA GLU A 11 45.22 -2.79 33.47
C GLU A 11 45.67 -1.87 32.32
N SER A 12 44.83 -0.92 31.91
CA SER A 12 45.17 0.07 30.88
C SER A 12 46.32 0.98 31.30
N ILE A 13 46.37 1.37 32.58
CA ILE A 13 47.48 2.17 33.16
C ILE A 13 48.77 1.35 33.19
N GLU A 14 48.71 0.10 33.63
CA GLU A 14 49.89 -0.78 33.75
C GLU A 14 50.47 -1.14 32.38
N LEU A 15 49.60 -1.53 31.44
CA LEU A 15 50.00 -1.99 30.10
C LEU A 15 50.07 -0.86 29.06
N LYS A 16 49.80 0.39 29.45
CA LYS A 16 49.80 1.58 28.58
C LYS A 16 48.94 1.39 27.33
N LYS A 17 47.73 0.87 27.50
CA LYS A 17 46.84 0.54 26.36
C LYS A 17 46.35 1.83 25.68
N PRO A 18 46.43 1.93 24.34
CA PRO A 18 45.92 3.09 23.60
C PRO A 18 44.40 3.10 23.47
N VAL A 19 43.74 1.95 23.66
CA VAL A 19 42.29 1.77 23.58
C VAL A 19 41.79 1.24 24.90
N LEU A 20 40.77 1.90 25.45
CA LEU A 20 40.09 1.49 26.67
C LEU A 20 38.59 1.33 26.37
N ASP A 21 38.13 0.08 26.37
CA ASP A 21 36.72 -0.27 26.21
C ASP A 21 36.08 -0.47 27.58
N LEU A 22 35.25 0.49 27.99
CA LEU A 22 34.39 0.44 29.18
C LEU A 22 32.92 0.24 28.82
N GLY A 23 32.59 -0.17 27.59
CA GLY A 23 31.24 -0.60 27.24
C GLY A 23 30.78 -1.78 28.10
N ASN A 24 29.47 -1.96 28.27
CA ASN A 24 28.88 -3.10 29.00
C ASN A 24 29.54 -3.39 30.37
N CYS A 25 29.75 -2.35 31.19
CA CYS A 25 30.36 -2.43 32.52
C CYS A 25 29.38 -2.02 33.65
N GLY A 26 28.09 -1.82 33.35
CA GLY A 26 27.07 -1.40 34.31
C GLY A 26 27.23 0.02 34.86
N LEU A 27 27.92 0.91 34.15
CA LEU A 27 28.29 2.26 34.62
C LEU A 27 27.14 3.27 34.52
N ARG A 28 27.13 4.23 35.44
CA ARG A 28 26.25 5.43 35.48
C ARG A 28 27.01 6.75 35.31
N GLY A 29 28.34 6.75 35.40
CA GLY A 29 29.20 7.94 35.24
C GLY A 29 29.49 8.68 36.54
N THR A 30 29.06 8.13 37.68
CA THR A 30 29.27 8.68 39.03
C THR A 30 30.21 7.83 39.89
N GLU A 31 30.58 6.65 39.38
CA GLU A 31 31.36 5.66 40.10
C GLU A 31 32.74 6.22 40.51
N PRO A 32 33.18 5.99 41.76
CA PRO A 32 34.41 6.57 42.28
C PRO A 32 35.67 6.10 41.53
N GLU A 33 35.68 4.86 41.02
CA GLU A 33 36.78 4.30 40.23
C GLU A 33 37.04 5.05 38.92
N LEU A 34 36.03 5.73 38.35
CA LEU A 34 36.19 6.50 37.11
C LEU A 34 37.13 7.71 37.29
N LYS A 35 37.40 8.14 38.53
CA LYS A 35 38.44 9.15 38.81
C LYS A 35 39.84 8.70 38.36
N LEU A 36 40.07 7.38 38.29
CA LEU A 36 41.33 6.82 37.83
C LEU A 36 41.59 7.09 36.34
N LEU A 37 40.55 7.40 35.54
CA LEU A 37 40.69 7.78 34.12
C LEU A 37 41.62 8.99 33.92
N ALA A 38 41.74 9.88 34.91
CA ALA A 38 42.70 10.99 34.87
C ALA A 38 44.17 10.52 34.71
N LYS A 39 44.47 9.31 35.18
CA LYS A 39 45.83 8.72 35.16
C LYS A 39 46.12 7.97 33.85
N CYS A 40 45.12 7.75 33.00
CA CYS A 40 45.24 7.01 31.74
C CYS A 40 45.86 7.89 30.63
N ILE A 41 47.11 8.31 30.78
CA ILE A 41 47.77 9.24 29.85
C ILE A 41 48.05 8.63 28.46
N ASP A 42 48.11 7.30 28.35
CA ASP A 42 48.37 6.58 27.10
C ASP A 42 47.10 6.28 26.31
N VAL A 43 45.92 6.40 26.93
CA VAL A 43 44.63 6.15 26.27
C VAL A 43 44.36 7.25 25.23
N ARG A 44 44.00 6.81 24.02
CA ARG A 44 43.66 7.64 22.86
C ARG A 44 42.21 7.43 22.43
N VAL A 45 41.68 6.23 22.63
CA VAL A 45 40.28 5.87 22.35
C VAL A 45 39.63 5.38 23.63
N LEU A 46 38.53 6.00 24.01
CA LEU A 46 37.72 5.60 25.15
C LEU A 46 36.30 5.33 24.70
N ASN A 47 35.83 4.11 24.94
CA ASN A 47 34.46 3.71 24.64
C ASN A 47 33.67 3.45 25.92
N PHE A 48 32.49 4.05 26.03
CA PHE A 48 31.49 3.72 27.06
C PHE A 48 30.27 2.98 26.47
N SER A 49 30.14 2.92 25.15
CA SER A 49 28.92 2.44 24.49
C SER A 49 28.98 0.94 24.25
N SER A 50 27.81 0.30 24.22
CA SER A 50 27.69 -1.14 23.96
C SER A 50 28.05 -1.51 22.52
N ASN A 51 27.82 -0.58 21.60
CA ASN A 51 28.23 -0.66 20.21
C ASN A 51 28.59 0.74 19.71
N TRP A 52 29.35 0.81 18.62
CA TRP A 52 29.72 2.06 17.97
C TRP A 52 30.22 1.79 16.55
N VAL A 53 30.35 2.85 15.76
CA VAL A 53 30.88 2.77 14.40
C VAL A 53 32.39 2.97 14.44
N ASN A 54 33.16 2.01 13.93
CA ASN A 54 34.62 2.14 13.89
C ASN A 54 35.08 2.81 12.60
N ASP A 55 35.63 4.02 12.75
CA ASP A 55 35.99 4.93 11.65
C ASP A 55 37.41 4.68 11.08
N VAL A 56 38.04 3.57 11.45
CA VAL A 56 39.45 3.29 11.07
C VAL A 56 39.58 2.61 9.69
N VAL A 57 38.49 2.18 9.05
CA VAL A 57 38.57 1.48 7.75
C VAL A 57 37.49 1.96 6.76
N GLU A 58 37.97 2.54 5.66
CA GLU A 58 37.31 2.85 4.38
C GLU A 58 35.82 2.49 4.25
N GLU A 59 34.99 3.53 4.17
CA GLU A 59 33.64 3.61 3.55
C GLU A 59 32.57 2.57 3.93
N ARG A 60 32.80 1.71 4.93
CA ARG A 60 31.81 0.67 5.33
C ARG A 60 31.24 0.80 6.74
N PHE A 61 31.62 1.79 7.54
CA PHE A 61 31.07 2.06 8.88
C PHE A 61 30.71 0.79 9.68
N PRO A 62 31.64 -0.17 9.86
CA PRO A 62 31.31 -1.41 10.53
C PRO A 62 30.91 -1.15 11.99
N LEU A 63 29.76 -1.67 12.38
CA LEU A 63 29.30 -1.64 13.77
C LEU A 63 30.18 -2.58 14.59
N VAL A 64 30.88 -2.02 15.57
CA VAL A 64 31.70 -2.74 16.53
C VAL A 64 30.94 -2.82 17.84
N PHE A 65 31.05 -3.96 18.52
CA PHE A 65 30.44 -4.21 19.82
C PHE A 65 31.52 -4.27 20.89
N SER A 66 31.18 -3.81 22.09
CA SER A 66 32.06 -3.95 23.24
C SER A 66 32.32 -5.43 23.53
N SER A 67 33.56 -5.78 23.86
CA SER A 67 33.94 -7.15 24.23
C SER A 67 33.47 -7.55 25.62
N ASN A 68 32.97 -6.59 26.41
CA ASN A 68 32.56 -6.80 27.79
C ASN A 68 31.14 -7.37 27.87
N THR A 69 30.90 -8.24 28.86
CA THR A 69 29.68 -9.05 28.97
C THR A 69 28.76 -8.67 30.13
N GLN A 70 29.06 -7.58 30.87
CA GLN A 70 28.17 -7.13 31.95
C GLN A 70 26.98 -6.34 31.41
N ALA A 71 26.17 -5.79 32.32
CA ALA A 71 25.03 -4.97 31.95
C ALA A 71 25.48 -3.75 31.10
N PRO A 72 24.70 -3.33 30.10
CA PRO A 72 24.93 -2.09 29.37
C PRO A 72 25.08 -0.89 30.31
N ASN A 73 25.92 0.07 29.93
CA ASN A 73 26.04 1.31 30.67
C ASN A 73 24.77 2.16 30.49
N HIS A 74 24.44 2.96 31.50
CA HIS A 74 23.35 3.93 31.50
C HIS A 74 23.85 5.23 32.12
N LEU A 75 24.70 5.94 31.39
CA LEU A 75 25.35 7.15 31.91
C LEU A 75 24.32 8.27 32.14
N THR A 76 24.33 8.84 33.34
CA THR A 76 23.56 10.05 33.68
C THR A 76 24.38 11.31 33.49
N GLN A 77 25.71 11.18 33.46
CA GLN A 77 26.66 12.25 33.19
C GLN A 77 27.95 11.68 32.60
N LEU A 78 28.72 12.51 31.91
CA LEU A 78 30.11 12.18 31.60
C LEU A 78 30.93 12.16 32.90
N PRO A 79 31.89 11.23 33.05
CA PRO A 79 32.81 11.24 34.18
C PRO A 79 33.55 12.57 34.26
N ALA A 80 33.68 13.11 35.49
CA ALA A 80 34.33 14.41 35.72
C ALA A 80 35.80 14.45 35.27
N TYR A 81 36.45 13.29 35.21
CA TYR A 81 37.83 13.13 34.77
C TYR A 81 37.88 12.17 33.60
N LEU A 82 38.42 12.64 32.48
CA LEU A 82 38.65 11.86 31.28
C LEU A 82 40.16 11.81 30.97
N PRO A 83 40.63 10.82 30.20
CA PRO A 83 42.02 10.73 29.79
C PRO A 83 42.49 12.03 29.09
N PRO A 84 43.60 12.66 29.50
CA PRO A 84 43.97 13.99 29.01
C PRO A 84 44.41 14.01 27.54
N CYS A 85 44.86 12.87 27.00
CA CYS A 85 45.37 12.75 25.64
C CYS A 85 44.37 12.08 24.68
N LEU A 86 43.08 12.14 25.01
CA LEU A 86 42.02 11.46 24.26
C LEU A 86 41.83 12.06 22.85
N HIS A 87 41.73 11.19 21.86
CA HIS A 87 41.45 11.54 20.46
C HIS A 87 40.05 11.14 20.04
N THR A 88 39.54 10.03 20.59
CA THR A 88 38.20 9.50 20.30
C THR A 88 37.48 9.22 21.60
N LEU A 89 36.29 9.80 21.75
CA LEU A 89 35.37 9.49 22.83
C LEU A 89 34.07 8.98 22.22
N ILE A 90 33.67 7.79 22.65
CA ILE A 90 32.39 7.19 22.29
C ILE A 90 31.55 7.07 23.57
N ALA A 91 30.51 7.88 23.64
CA ALA A 91 29.60 8.00 24.76
C ALA A 91 28.15 8.13 24.29
N GLN A 92 27.78 7.36 23.26
CA GLN A 92 26.41 7.23 22.82
C GLN A 92 25.60 6.28 23.71
N GLY A 93 24.34 6.65 23.94
CA GLY A 93 23.34 5.77 24.53
C GLY A 93 22.88 4.67 23.57
N ASN A 94 21.92 3.87 24.02
CA ASN A 94 21.25 2.87 23.19
C ASN A 94 19.93 3.45 22.64
N SER A 95 19.56 3.14 21.39
CA SER A 95 18.27 3.51 20.81
C SER A 95 17.06 3.02 21.61
N GLU A 96 17.16 1.85 22.26
CA GLU A 96 16.10 1.29 23.13
C GLU A 96 16.15 1.85 24.56
N ALA A 97 17.31 2.37 24.98
CA ALA A 97 17.56 2.88 26.32
C ALA A 97 18.55 4.07 26.27
N PRO A 98 18.07 5.27 25.90
CA PRO A 98 18.92 6.45 25.78
C PRO A 98 19.49 6.85 27.14
N TRP A 99 20.67 7.43 27.11
CA TRP A 99 21.34 7.94 28.30
C TRP A 99 20.79 9.31 28.70
N SER A 100 21.15 9.77 29.90
CA SER A 100 20.65 11.03 30.47
C SER A 100 21.71 12.11 30.59
N ILE A 101 22.77 12.06 29.76
CA ILE A 101 23.81 13.09 29.75
C ILE A 101 23.21 14.40 29.24
N LYS A 102 23.32 15.44 30.08
CA LYS A 102 22.84 16.80 29.78
C LYS A 102 23.96 17.83 29.60
N SER A 103 25.17 17.51 30.03
CA SER A 103 26.30 18.44 30.07
C SER A 103 27.56 17.82 29.50
N LEU A 104 28.26 18.60 28.68
CA LEU A 104 29.54 18.26 28.06
C LEU A 104 30.73 18.96 28.73
N GLN A 105 30.52 19.59 29.90
CA GLN A 105 31.59 20.30 30.64
C GLN A 105 32.88 19.48 30.83
N PRO A 106 32.83 18.16 31.13
CA PRO A 106 34.05 17.36 31.27
C PRO A 106 34.92 17.26 30.00
N LEU A 107 34.40 17.64 28.83
CA LEU A 107 35.15 17.63 27.57
C LEU A 107 36.06 18.84 27.38
N LEU A 108 35.83 19.95 28.10
CA LEU A 108 36.58 21.20 27.93
C LEU A 108 38.12 21.05 27.93
N PRO A 109 38.73 20.19 28.78
CA PRO A 109 40.18 20.02 28.79
C PRO A 109 40.73 19.23 27.60
N LEU A 110 39.89 18.56 26.80
CA LEU A 110 40.31 17.55 25.81
C LEU A 110 40.70 18.17 24.45
N GLN A 111 41.72 19.03 24.47
CA GLN A 111 42.20 19.79 23.30
C GLN A 111 42.71 18.94 22.12
N MET A 112 42.87 17.64 22.31
CA MET A 112 43.31 16.67 21.29
C MET A 112 42.17 15.86 20.67
N LEU A 113 40.94 16.06 21.13
CA LEU A 113 39.77 15.30 20.68
C LEU A 113 39.48 15.59 19.20
N LYS A 114 39.35 14.51 18.42
CA LYS A 114 39.07 14.52 16.98
C LYS A 114 37.72 13.90 16.64
N HIS A 115 37.35 12.83 17.33
CA HIS A 115 36.10 12.11 17.13
C HIS A 115 35.30 12.11 18.42
N LEU A 116 34.07 12.60 18.34
CA LEU A 116 33.14 12.61 19.45
C LEU A 116 31.81 12.00 19.01
N ASP A 117 31.42 10.95 19.70
CA ASP A 117 30.09 10.36 19.61
C ASP A 117 29.37 10.50 20.94
N ILE A 118 28.26 11.25 20.91
CA ILE A 118 27.38 11.58 22.03
C ILE A 118 25.91 11.40 21.65
N GLY A 119 25.63 10.51 20.69
CA GLY A 119 24.26 10.22 20.26
C GLY A 119 23.38 9.62 21.36
N HIS A 120 22.06 9.66 21.20
CA HIS A 120 21.09 9.05 22.13
C HIS A 120 21.24 9.51 23.59
N ASN A 121 21.26 10.83 23.79
CA ASN A 121 21.39 11.50 25.08
C ASN A 121 20.28 12.56 25.28
N GLN A 122 20.43 13.44 26.29
CA GLN A 122 19.47 14.51 26.60
C GLN A 122 20.14 15.91 26.51
N LEU A 123 21.07 16.08 25.57
CA LEU A 123 21.80 17.34 25.40
C LEU A 123 20.88 18.41 24.81
N MET A 124 20.95 19.60 25.39
CA MET A 124 20.26 20.80 24.87
C MET A 124 21.23 21.82 24.27
N SER A 125 22.54 21.69 24.56
CA SER A 125 23.55 22.66 24.14
C SER A 125 24.89 22.00 23.81
N LEU A 126 25.55 22.52 22.77
CA LEU A 126 26.90 22.12 22.35
C LEU A 126 27.99 23.11 22.80
N LYS A 127 27.68 24.06 23.71
CA LYS A 127 28.60 25.15 24.08
C LYS A 127 29.99 24.69 24.53
N ALA A 128 30.09 23.55 25.21
CA ALA A 128 31.38 23.03 25.66
C ALA A 128 32.30 22.59 24.51
N LEU A 129 31.77 22.40 23.30
CA LEU A 129 32.55 21.97 22.13
C LEU A 129 33.29 23.13 21.45
N GLU A 130 32.91 24.39 21.70
CA GLU A 130 33.46 25.59 21.03
C GLU A 130 35.01 25.66 21.11
N ASN A 131 35.60 25.12 22.17
CA ASN A 131 37.04 25.11 22.42
C ASN A 131 37.73 23.78 22.06
N LEU A 132 37.17 22.96 21.17
CA LEU A 132 37.75 21.71 20.70
C LEU A 132 38.18 21.82 19.23
N PRO A 133 39.26 22.58 18.93
CA PRO A 133 39.59 23.02 17.57
C PRO A 133 40.02 21.88 16.63
N LYS A 134 40.29 20.68 17.16
CA LYS A 134 40.76 19.52 16.39
C LYS A 134 39.63 18.55 16.03
N LEU A 135 38.38 18.85 16.38
CA LEU A 135 37.26 17.98 16.10
C LEU A 135 37.02 17.88 14.59
N THR A 136 37.07 16.66 14.06
CA THR A 136 36.85 16.32 12.64
C THR A 136 35.55 15.56 12.45
N TYR A 137 35.07 14.85 13.47
CA TYR A 137 33.84 14.05 13.45
C TYR A 137 32.99 14.34 14.70
N LEU A 138 31.71 14.65 14.48
CA LEU A 138 30.73 14.82 15.54
C LEU A 138 29.43 14.08 15.22
N LEU A 139 29.09 13.09 16.05
CA LEU A 139 27.77 12.48 16.10
C LEU A 139 27.05 12.91 17.38
N ALA A 140 25.98 13.68 17.22
CA ALA A 140 25.11 14.13 18.31
C ALA A 140 23.62 13.95 18.00
N SER A 141 23.30 12.96 17.16
CA SER A 141 21.93 12.58 16.82
C SER A 141 21.14 12.07 18.05
N HIS A 142 19.81 12.14 18.01
CA HIS A 142 18.91 11.74 19.11
C HIS A 142 19.20 12.50 20.43
N ASN A 143 19.12 13.82 20.36
CA ASN A 143 19.25 14.72 21.51
C ASN A 143 18.08 15.75 21.50
N GLN A 144 18.21 16.83 22.28
CA GLN A 144 17.23 17.91 22.38
C GLN A 144 17.86 19.26 21.99
N ILE A 145 18.80 19.23 21.05
CA ILE A 145 19.56 20.41 20.63
C ILE A 145 18.65 21.30 19.76
N THR A 146 18.58 22.58 20.09
CA THR A 146 17.89 23.61 19.31
C THR A 146 18.88 24.55 18.62
N GLU A 147 19.93 24.95 19.34
CA GLU A 147 20.94 25.92 18.93
C GLU A 147 22.27 25.22 18.64
N ILE A 148 22.87 25.55 17.49
CA ILE A 148 24.11 24.93 17.01
C ILE A 148 25.24 25.94 16.77
N GLU A 149 25.07 27.22 17.12
CA GLU A 149 26.07 28.29 17.04
C GLU A 149 27.47 27.88 17.55
N PRO A 150 27.62 27.12 18.65
CA PRO A 150 28.94 26.70 19.13
C PRO A 150 29.76 25.88 18.13
N ILE A 151 29.13 25.21 17.16
CA ILE A 151 29.86 24.42 16.16
C ILE A 151 30.57 25.29 15.14
N ALA A 152 30.21 26.58 15.01
CA ALA A 152 30.85 27.49 14.06
C ALA A 152 32.37 27.63 14.28
N ALA A 153 32.84 27.40 15.52
CA ALA A 153 34.27 27.38 15.87
C ALA A 153 35.01 26.11 15.39
N LEU A 154 34.29 25.03 15.08
CA LEU A 154 34.83 23.71 14.73
C LEU A 154 35.26 23.62 13.26
N THR A 155 36.13 24.52 12.82
CA THR A 155 36.50 24.69 11.39
C THR A 155 37.17 23.48 10.72
N GLN A 156 37.63 22.50 11.49
CA GLN A 156 38.21 21.24 11.00
C GLN A 156 37.17 20.13 10.79
N LEU A 157 35.89 20.38 11.09
CA LEU A 157 34.85 19.36 11.02
C LEU A 157 34.64 18.89 9.57
N GLU A 158 34.79 17.58 9.37
CA GLU A 158 34.56 16.90 8.09
C GLU A 158 33.19 16.21 8.06
N GLU A 159 32.70 15.77 9.23
CA GLU A 159 31.46 15.00 9.35
C GLU A 159 30.63 15.46 10.54
N LEU A 160 29.35 15.71 10.28
CA LEU A 160 28.40 16.20 11.25
C LEU A 160 27.06 15.48 11.14
N PHE A 161 26.67 14.80 12.22
CA PHE A 161 25.40 14.10 12.33
C PHE A 161 24.59 14.65 13.52
N LEU A 162 23.45 15.26 13.21
CA LEU A 162 22.57 15.96 14.15
C LEU A 162 21.10 15.52 13.99
N ASP A 163 20.89 14.28 13.59
CA ASP A 163 19.55 13.75 13.31
C ASP A 163 18.68 13.69 14.56
N THR A 164 17.36 13.81 14.42
CA THR A 164 16.42 13.72 15.55
C THR A 164 16.80 14.69 16.67
N ASN A 165 16.76 15.97 16.33
CA ASN A 165 16.92 17.11 17.23
C ASN A 165 15.78 18.11 17.00
N GLN A 166 15.92 19.34 17.46
CA GLN A 166 14.90 20.40 17.34
C GLN A 166 15.46 21.63 16.62
N ILE A 167 16.39 21.42 15.69
CA ILE A 167 17.11 22.47 14.97
C ILE A 167 16.21 23.05 13.87
N ASP A 168 16.12 24.38 13.79
CA ASP A 168 15.43 25.10 12.73
C ASP A 168 16.36 26.05 11.94
N ASN A 169 17.45 26.51 12.56
CA ASN A 169 18.47 27.35 11.96
C ASN A 169 19.82 26.62 11.75
N VAL A 170 20.38 26.75 10.55
CA VAL A 170 21.65 26.12 10.14
C VAL A 170 22.76 27.12 9.81
N GLU A 171 22.62 28.39 10.21
CA GLU A 171 23.58 29.47 9.90
C GLU A 171 25.00 29.20 10.43
N ALA A 172 25.09 28.53 11.58
CA ALA A 172 26.36 28.12 12.20
C ALA A 172 27.26 27.28 11.27
N LEU A 173 26.70 26.62 10.24
CA LEU A 173 27.44 25.80 9.28
C LEU A 173 28.29 26.63 8.30
N THR A 174 28.04 27.93 8.17
CA THR A 174 28.67 28.80 7.17
C THR A 174 30.20 28.83 7.26
N GLY A 175 30.81 28.47 8.39
CA GLY A 175 32.28 28.45 8.56
C GLY A 175 32.96 27.11 8.28
N LEU A 176 32.20 26.03 8.04
CA LEU A 176 32.73 24.65 8.07
C LEU A 176 33.26 24.21 6.72
N HIS A 177 34.36 24.81 6.29
CA HIS A 177 34.96 24.60 4.95
C HIS A 177 35.42 23.16 4.66
N GLN A 178 35.69 22.38 5.70
CA GLN A 178 36.13 20.98 5.59
C GLN A 178 34.99 19.97 5.52
N LEU A 179 33.75 20.41 5.75
CA LEU A 179 32.60 19.51 5.87
C LEU A 179 32.32 18.78 4.55
N LYS A 180 32.32 17.45 4.62
CA LYS A 180 32.08 16.51 3.52
C LYS A 180 30.72 15.82 3.63
N ARG A 181 30.29 15.49 4.85
CA ARG A 181 29.02 14.81 5.15
C ARG A 181 28.23 15.57 6.21
N LEU A 182 26.94 15.78 5.94
CA LEU A 182 26.01 16.46 6.84
C LEU A 182 24.70 15.70 6.92
N SER A 183 24.30 15.34 8.13
CA SER A 183 22.99 14.74 8.42
C SER A 183 22.21 15.59 9.41
N LEU A 184 21.02 16.01 9.00
CA LEU A 184 20.07 16.86 9.74
C LEU A 184 18.65 16.28 9.63
N MET A 185 18.52 14.96 9.52
CA MET A 185 17.24 14.29 9.38
C MET A 185 16.37 14.52 10.62
N ASN A 186 15.04 14.56 10.45
CA ASN A 186 14.10 14.65 11.57
C ASN A 186 14.38 15.88 12.47
N ASN A 187 14.34 17.06 11.88
CA ASN A 187 14.51 18.36 12.52
C ASN A 187 13.33 19.30 12.12
N ARG A 188 13.46 20.60 12.37
CA ARG A 188 12.42 21.62 12.08
C ARG A 188 12.88 22.62 11.00
N ILE A 189 13.78 22.19 10.11
CA ILE A 189 14.36 23.08 9.11
C ILE A 189 13.30 23.35 8.03
N ALA A 190 12.92 24.63 7.88
CA ALA A 190 11.98 25.06 6.84
C ALA A 190 12.68 25.60 5.59
N GLN A 191 13.93 26.05 5.74
CA GLN A 191 14.66 26.79 4.73
C GLN A 191 16.17 26.50 4.83
N VAL A 192 16.82 26.16 3.71
CA VAL A 192 18.25 25.82 3.67
C VAL A 192 19.05 26.99 3.06
N PHE A 193 19.29 28.07 3.80
CA PHE A 193 19.91 29.28 3.25
C PHE A 193 21.38 29.56 3.64
N ALA A 194 22.06 28.67 4.36
CA ALA A 194 23.35 29.03 4.97
C ALA A 194 24.50 28.01 4.78
N LEU A 195 24.59 27.38 3.60
CA LEU A 195 25.78 26.58 3.22
C LEU A 195 26.81 27.27 2.29
N PRO A 196 26.89 28.62 2.10
CA PRO A 196 27.63 29.26 1.01
C PRO A 196 29.17 29.08 1.03
N LYS A 197 29.71 28.24 1.90
CA LYS A 197 31.15 28.11 2.17
C LYS A 197 31.63 26.67 2.45
N CYS A 198 30.74 25.68 2.56
CA CYS A 198 31.07 24.26 2.74
C CYS A 198 31.44 23.58 1.41
N ARG A 199 32.51 24.06 0.75
CA ARG A 199 32.84 23.68 -0.65
C ARG A 199 33.15 22.19 -0.87
N ARG A 200 33.42 21.45 0.20
CA ARG A 200 33.76 20.02 0.16
C ARG A 200 32.56 19.10 0.40
N LEU A 201 31.36 19.67 0.58
CA LEU A 201 30.17 18.92 0.94
C LEU A 201 29.71 18.05 -0.24
N ARG A 202 29.66 16.73 -0.01
CA ARG A 202 29.30 15.72 -1.02
C ARG A 202 27.95 15.07 -0.74
N THR A 203 27.61 14.96 0.55
CA THR A 203 26.44 14.18 0.98
C THR A 203 25.65 14.97 2.01
N ILE A 204 24.35 15.12 1.74
CA ILE A 204 23.41 15.83 2.60
C ILE A 204 22.17 14.95 2.82
N TRP A 205 21.84 14.72 4.09
CA TRP A 205 20.56 14.11 4.50
C TRP A 205 19.69 15.13 5.23
N LEU A 206 18.53 15.43 4.66
CA LEU A 206 17.56 16.42 5.14
C LEU A 206 16.13 15.84 5.21
N SER A 207 15.98 14.52 5.19
CA SER A 207 14.65 13.90 5.23
C SER A 207 13.90 14.20 6.54
N TYR A 208 12.57 14.21 6.52
CA TYR A 208 11.73 14.53 7.70
C TYR A 208 12.01 15.94 8.25
N ASN A 209 11.91 16.94 7.39
CA ASN A 209 12.00 18.35 7.76
C ASN A 209 10.76 19.10 7.21
N GLN A 210 10.79 20.43 7.23
CA GLN A 210 9.68 21.30 6.82
C GLN A 210 10.03 22.11 5.57
N ILE A 211 10.95 21.60 4.73
CA ILE A 211 11.47 22.32 3.57
C ILE A 211 10.39 22.44 2.50
N THR A 212 10.05 23.66 2.10
CA THR A 212 9.09 23.95 1.02
C THR A 212 9.80 24.28 -0.30
N GLU A 213 10.95 24.95 -0.23
CA GLU A 213 11.75 25.35 -1.38
C GLU A 213 13.21 24.91 -1.22
N VAL A 214 13.76 24.30 -2.27
CA VAL A 214 15.16 23.86 -2.28
C VAL A 214 16.02 24.94 -2.93
N ILE A 215 16.73 25.71 -2.11
CA ILE A 215 17.71 26.68 -2.60
C ILE A 215 19.11 26.19 -2.25
N ILE A 216 19.83 25.71 -3.28
CA ILE A 216 21.20 25.23 -3.10
C ILE A 216 22.20 26.36 -3.43
N PRO A 217 23.10 26.73 -2.50
CA PRO A 217 24.14 27.71 -2.78
C PRO A 217 25.11 27.22 -3.85
N LYS A 218 25.50 28.10 -4.79
CA LYS A 218 26.50 27.83 -5.84
C LYS A 218 27.84 27.27 -5.33
N SER A 219 28.16 27.47 -4.05
CA SER A 219 29.41 26.99 -3.46
C SER A 219 29.48 25.47 -3.27
N ILE A 220 28.34 24.77 -3.23
CA ILE A 220 28.28 23.33 -3.00
C ILE A 220 27.83 22.53 -4.23
N THR A 221 27.42 23.22 -5.29
CA THR A 221 26.82 22.61 -6.48
C THR A 221 27.77 21.69 -7.24
N GLU A 222 29.07 21.98 -7.25
CA GLU A 222 30.06 21.25 -8.05
C GLU A 222 30.48 19.90 -7.45
N GLN A 223 30.27 19.69 -6.13
CA GLN A 223 30.75 18.49 -5.43
C GLN A 223 29.64 17.65 -4.80
N LEU A 224 28.40 18.16 -4.74
CA LEU A 224 27.28 17.44 -4.15
C LEU A 224 26.88 16.25 -5.02
N THR A 225 27.11 15.03 -4.53
CA THR A 225 26.77 13.78 -5.23
C THR A 225 25.49 13.14 -4.71
N TYR A 226 25.12 13.39 -3.45
CA TYR A 226 23.95 12.80 -2.81
C TYR A 226 23.15 13.84 -2.03
N LEU A 227 21.83 13.89 -2.30
CA LEU A 227 20.88 14.75 -1.61
C LEU A 227 19.59 13.97 -1.27
N ASP A 228 19.28 13.87 0.02
CA ASP A 228 18.03 13.29 0.51
C ASP A 228 17.10 14.35 1.08
N LEU A 229 15.94 14.50 0.45
CA LEU A 229 14.89 15.46 0.79
C LEU A 229 13.54 14.77 1.04
N ARG A 230 13.53 13.46 1.34
CA ARG A 230 12.28 12.71 1.58
C ARG A 230 11.46 13.30 2.73
N PHE A 231 10.14 13.17 2.68
CA PHE A 231 9.25 13.61 3.75
C PHE A 231 9.47 15.08 4.15
N ASN A 232 9.47 15.96 3.15
CA ASN A 232 9.45 17.41 3.30
C ASN A 232 8.14 17.96 2.69
N GLN A 233 8.05 19.28 2.50
CA GLN A 233 6.86 19.98 2.00
C GLN A 233 7.10 20.59 0.60
N ILE A 234 7.97 19.96 -0.21
CA ILE A 234 8.31 20.47 -1.54
C ILE A 234 7.17 20.21 -2.51
N GLU A 235 6.71 21.25 -3.20
CA GLU A 235 5.60 21.14 -4.17
C GLU A 235 6.08 21.04 -5.62
N GLN A 236 7.25 21.61 -5.95
CA GLN A 236 7.75 21.68 -7.31
C GLN A 236 9.27 21.49 -7.40
N VAL A 237 9.68 20.85 -8.49
CA VAL A 237 11.09 20.66 -8.88
C VAL A 237 11.31 21.23 -10.28
N SER A 238 12.29 22.11 -10.46
CA SER A 238 12.56 22.72 -11.76
C SER A 238 13.81 22.13 -12.42
N LEU A 239 13.84 22.11 -13.76
CA LEU A 239 15.02 21.69 -14.51
C LEU A 239 16.27 22.55 -14.22
N PRO A 240 16.18 23.90 -14.15
CA PRO A 240 17.33 24.73 -13.80
C PRO A 240 17.95 24.41 -12.44
N TRP A 241 17.15 24.01 -11.45
CA TRP A 241 17.66 23.57 -10.16
C TRP A 241 18.50 22.28 -10.29
N LEU A 242 18.02 21.28 -11.04
CA LEU A 242 18.75 20.04 -11.24
C LEU A 242 19.99 20.22 -12.12
N GLU A 243 19.94 21.10 -13.12
CA GLU A 243 21.08 21.46 -13.96
C GLU A 243 22.16 22.23 -13.17
N ALA A 244 21.75 22.97 -12.15
CA ALA A 244 22.67 23.62 -11.23
C ALA A 244 23.43 22.63 -10.34
N LEU A 245 23.12 21.32 -10.36
CA LEU A 245 23.81 20.27 -9.59
C LEU A 245 24.44 19.23 -10.53
N PRO A 246 25.53 19.58 -11.24
CA PRO A 246 26.09 18.74 -12.30
C PRO A 246 26.70 17.42 -11.79
N ALA A 247 27.19 17.39 -10.54
CA ALA A 247 27.79 16.20 -9.94
C ALA A 247 26.78 15.32 -9.18
N LEU A 248 25.49 15.70 -9.14
CA LEU A 248 24.50 14.96 -8.38
C LEU A 248 24.21 13.61 -9.04
N GLU A 249 24.42 12.54 -8.29
CA GLU A 249 24.19 11.16 -8.70
C GLU A 249 22.86 10.65 -8.14
N THR A 250 22.58 10.99 -6.88
CA THR A 250 21.39 10.51 -6.16
C THR A 250 20.57 11.67 -5.59
N LEU A 251 19.28 11.67 -5.92
CA LEU A 251 18.28 12.60 -5.39
C LEU A 251 17.07 11.83 -4.89
N ASN A 252 16.75 11.96 -3.59
CA ASN A 252 15.58 11.33 -3.00
C ASN A 252 14.52 12.37 -2.65
N LEU A 253 13.33 12.26 -3.24
CA LEU A 253 12.21 13.21 -3.08
C LEU A 253 10.90 12.58 -2.61
N GLY A 254 10.88 11.28 -2.32
CA GLY A 254 9.66 10.58 -1.89
C GLY A 254 9.01 11.18 -0.64
N GLY A 255 7.68 11.17 -0.57
CA GLY A 255 6.95 11.71 0.59
C GLY A 255 6.83 13.24 0.64
N ASN A 256 7.10 13.93 -0.48
CA ASN A 256 6.80 15.37 -0.67
C ASN A 256 5.43 15.59 -1.33
N MET A 257 4.98 16.84 -1.41
CA MET A 257 3.71 17.25 -2.02
C MET A 257 3.87 17.65 -3.51
N LEU A 258 4.69 16.90 -4.26
CA LEU A 258 5.04 17.26 -5.63
C LEU A 258 3.83 17.22 -6.57
N ASN A 259 3.50 18.36 -7.18
CA ASN A 259 2.39 18.49 -8.13
C ASN A 259 2.85 18.48 -9.60
N ASN A 260 4.14 18.70 -9.85
CA ASN A 260 4.68 18.81 -11.20
C ASN A 260 5.39 17.55 -11.71
N ILE A 261 5.73 16.60 -10.83
CA ILE A 261 6.35 15.31 -11.16
C ILE A 261 5.49 14.16 -10.62
N PRO A 262 5.02 13.23 -11.49
CA PRO A 262 4.26 12.05 -11.06
C PRO A 262 5.08 11.09 -10.17
N ALA A 263 4.39 10.37 -9.29
CA ALA A 263 5.01 9.43 -8.34
C ALA A 263 5.81 8.30 -9.03
N GLU A 264 5.38 7.86 -10.22
CA GLU A 264 6.06 6.85 -11.03
C GLU A 264 7.40 7.35 -11.59
N ILE A 265 7.50 8.65 -11.89
CA ILE A 265 8.75 9.28 -12.33
C ILE A 265 9.72 9.39 -11.16
N LEU A 266 9.23 9.69 -9.95
CA LEU A 266 10.08 9.74 -8.75
C LEU A 266 10.77 8.40 -8.46
N LYS A 267 10.11 7.27 -8.75
CA LYS A 267 10.69 5.93 -8.60
C LYS A 267 11.83 5.62 -9.58
N GLN A 268 11.97 6.40 -10.66
CA GLN A 268 13.02 6.24 -11.67
C GLN A 268 14.33 6.93 -11.29
N GLY A 269 14.35 7.64 -10.16
CA GLY A 269 15.52 8.38 -9.70
C GLY A 269 15.82 9.63 -10.52
N LEU A 270 16.99 10.21 -10.30
CA LEU A 270 17.37 11.52 -10.83
C LEU A 270 17.26 11.62 -12.35
N GLU A 271 17.70 10.59 -13.07
CA GLU A 271 17.72 10.61 -14.54
C GLU A 271 16.31 10.55 -15.15
N GLY A 272 15.40 9.77 -14.56
CA GLY A 272 13.99 9.76 -14.96
C GLY A 272 13.33 11.12 -14.73
N ILE A 273 13.62 11.74 -13.58
CA ILE A 273 13.12 13.09 -13.26
C ILE A 273 13.67 14.13 -14.26
N LYS A 274 14.97 14.12 -14.56
CA LYS A 274 15.59 15.03 -15.54
C LYS A 274 14.95 14.85 -16.92
N ASN A 275 14.83 13.62 -17.41
CA ASN A 275 14.26 13.34 -18.71
C ASN A 275 12.80 13.77 -18.82
N TYR A 276 11.99 13.54 -17.79
CA TYR A 276 10.62 14.02 -17.72
C TYR A 276 10.56 15.56 -17.70
N LEU A 277 11.38 16.22 -16.88
CA LEU A 277 11.39 17.68 -16.86
C LEU A 277 11.87 18.28 -18.18
N VAL A 278 12.84 17.67 -18.87
CA VAL A 278 13.28 18.06 -20.23
C VAL A 278 12.17 17.87 -21.25
N SER A 279 11.47 16.72 -21.24
CA SER A 279 10.38 16.43 -22.18
C SER A 279 9.23 17.41 -21.98
N VAL A 280 8.94 17.76 -20.74
CA VAL A 280 8.00 18.81 -20.39
C VAL A 280 8.57 20.14 -20.89
N ASN A 281 9.80 20.58 -20.57
CA ASN A 281 10.39 21.91 -20.88
C ASN A 281 10.50 22.31 -22.36
N LYS A 282 10.28 21.40 -23.32
CA LYS A 282 10.21 21.75 -24.75
C LYS A 282 8.99 22.65 -25.03
N LYS A 283 9.25 23.95 -25.19
CA LYS A 283 8.28 25.08 -25.23
C LYS A 283 7.19 25.06 -26.33
N THR A 284 7.13 24.09 -27.24
CA THR A 284 6.13 24.11 -28.34
C THR A 284 4.89 23.28 -28.01
N LYS A 285 3.73 23.94 -27.89
CA LYS A 285 2.36 23.38 -27.85
C LYS A 285 2.05 22.51 -26.61
N ARG A 286 2.31 23.05 -25.41
CA ARG A 286 1.69 22.54 -24.18
C ARG A 286 0.27 23.07 -24.05
N ARG A 287 -0.68 22.21 -23.72
CA ARG A 287 -2.02 22.61 -23.28
C ARG A 287 -2.49 21.72 -22.15
N GLU A 288 -3.31 22.30 -21.27
CA GLU A 288 -4.09 21.52 -20.32
C GLU A 288 -4.98 20.54 -21.09
N LEU A 289 -5.13 19.34 -20.53
CA LEU A 289 -5.99 18.30 -21.08
C LEU A 289 -7.44 18.78 -21.21
N ASN A 290 -7.97 19.46 -20.18
CA ASN A 290 -9.34 19.98 -20.14
C ASN A 290 -10.40 18.95 -20.54
N GLU A 291 -10.22 17.72 -20.07
CA GLU A 291 -11.10 16.60 -20.38
C GLU A 291 -11.30 15.74 -19.15
N ALA A 292 -12.54 15.29 -18.96
CA ALA A 292 -12.90 14.41 -17.85
C ALA A 292 -14.01 13.46 -18.24
N LYS A 293 -14.16 12.40 -17.45
CA LYS A 293 -15.17 11.38 -17.64
C LYS A 293 -16.39 11.65 -16.75
N LEU A 294 -17.58 11.58 -17.36
CA LEU A 294 -18.88 11.73 -16.70
C LEU A 294 -19.66 10.42 -16.84
N ILE A 295 -19.93 9.74 -15.75
CA ILE A 295 -20.48 8.38 -15.76
C ILE A 295 -21.91 8.39 -15.23
N PHE A 296 -22.86 7.94 -16.06
CA PHE A 296 -24.26 7.77 -15.67
C PHE A 296 -24.51 6.35 -15.18
N VAL A 297 -24.96 6.23 -13.94
CA VAL A 297 -25.28 4.95 -13.29
C VAL A 297 -26.67 4.99 -12.69
N GLY A 298 -27.33 3.85 -12.56
CA GLY A 298 -28.70 3.79 -12.06
C GLY A 298 -29.46 2.59 -12.57
N VAL A 299 -30.63 2.35 -11.98
CA VAL A 299 -31.51 1.24 -12.37
C VAL A 299 -31.97 1.41 -13.84
N GLY A 300 -32.39 0.33 -14.48
CA GLY A 300 -32.97 0.40 -15.83
C GLY A 300 -34.22 1.30 -15.89
N GLU A 301 -34.45 1.91 -17.06
CA GLU A 301 -35.67 2.66 -17.39
C GLU A 301 -35.95 3.97 -16.60
N VAL A 302 -34.99 4.42 -15.79
CA VAL A 302 -35.05 5.68 -15.03
C VAL A 302 -34.81 6.94 -15.88
N GLY A 303 -34.47 6.77 -17.16
CA GLY A 303 -34.28 7.86 -18.11
C GLY A 303 -32.84 8.39 -18.23
N LYS A 304 -31.82 7.53 -18.09
CA LYS A 304 -30.40 7.91 -18.18
C LYS A 304 -30.05 8.51 -19.54
N THR A 305 -30.41 7.81 -20.61
CA THR A 305 -30.13 8.23 -21.99
C THR A 305 -30.79 9.56 -22.32
N GLU A 306 -32.05 9.76 -21.92
CA GLU A 306 -32.78 11.02 -22.03
C GLU A 306 -32.07 12.15 -21.28
N LEU A 307 -31.60 11.89 -20.07
CA LEU A 307 -30.90 12.87 -19.26
C LEU A 307 -29.53 13.23 -19.87
N THR A 308 -28.80 12.27 -20.44
CA THR A 308 -27.53 12.55 -21.13
C THR A 308 -27.73 13.47 -22.34
N GLU A 309 -28.81 13.30 -23.08
CA GLU A 309 -29.13 14.14 -24.24
C GLU A 309 -29.63 15.51 -23.80
N ALA A 310 -30.51 15.56 -22.79
CA ALA A 310 -31.00 16.81 -22.21
C ALA A 310 -29.85 17.67 -21.68
N LEU A 311 -28.80 17.07 -21.11
CA LEU A 311 -27.63 17.81 -20.62
C LEU A 311 -26.71 18.30 -21.75
N SER A 312 -26.44 17.45 -22.74
CA SER A 312 -25.43 17.70 -23.77
C SER A 312 -25.93 18.46 -25.00
N GLN A 313 -27.23 18.39 -25.30
CA GLN A 313 -27.83 18.98 -26.50
C GLN A 313 -28.68 20.20 -26.17
N PRO A 314 -28.41 21.38 -26.77
CA PRO A 314 -29.21 22.58 -26.55
C PRO A 314 -30.68 22.46 -26.99
N ASN A 315 -30.94 21.67 -28.05
CA ASN A 315 -32.25 21.53 -28.69
C ASN A 315 -32.90 20.17 -28.39
N TYR A 316 -32.69 19.63 -27.19
CA TYR A 316 -33.25 18.35 -26.82
C TYR A 316 -34.78 18.38 -26.81
N GLU A 317 -35.40 17.37 -27.42
CA GLU A 317 -36.84 17.13 -27.40
C GLU A 317 -37.15 15.73 -26.86
N PHE A 318 -38.09 15.65 -25.92
CA PHE A 318 -38.51 14.39 -25.32
C PHE A 318 -39.27 13.52 -26.33
N ARG A 319 -38.96 12.22 -26.34
CA ARG A 319 -39.62 11.23 -27.21
C ARG A 319 -40.07 10.04 -26.39
N GLU A 320 -41.36 9.70 -26.45
CA GLU A 320 -41.93 8.52 -25.79
C GLU A 320 -41.57 7.21 -26.53
N GLY A 321 -41.52 6.09 -25.78
CA GLY A 321 -41.36 4.75 -26.36
C GLY A 321 -39.95 4.37 -26.84
N ARG A 322 -38.90 5.02 -26.32
CA ARG A 322 -37.51 4.65 -26.66
C ARG A 322 -37.18 3.23 -26.21
N LYS A 323 -36.41 2.52 -27.05
CA LYS A 323 -35.85 1.22 -26.71
C LYS A 323 -34.70 1.40 -25.73
N SER A 324 -34.57 0.49 -24.77
CA SER A 324 -33.45 0.46 -23.82
C SER A 324 -32.10 0.36 -24.55
N THR A 325 -31.14 1.17 -24.11
CA THR A 325 -29.75 1.13 -24.56
C THR A 325 -29.16 -0.26 -24.33
N LYS A 326 -28.43 -0.80 -25.31
CA LYS A 326 -27.64 -2.03 -25.20
C LYS A 326 -26.16 -1.67 -25.05
N GLY A 327 -25.46 -2.24 -24.07
CA GLY A 327 -24.04 -1.96 -23.82
C GLY A 327 -23.76 -0.56 -23.26
N ILE A 328 -22.73 0.11 -23.79
CA ILE A 328 -22.33 1.47 -23.39
C ILE A 328 -22.42 2.40 -24.60
N GLN A 329 -22.90 3.63 -24.38
CA GLN A 329 -22.77 4.73 -25.33
C GLN A 329 -21.83 5.80 -24.78
N ILE A 330 -20.81 6.16 -25.56
CA ILE A 330 -19.91 7.28 -25.23
C ILE A 330 -20.31 8.49 -26.07
N LYS A 331 -20.53 9.64 -25.43
CA LYS A 331 -20.84 10.92 -26.09
C LYS A 331 -19.85 11.98 -25.64
N HIS A 332 -19.34 12.79 -26.56
CA HIS A 332 -18.47 13.92 -26.24
C HIS A 332 -19.30 15.20 -26.08
N TRP A 333 -19.33 15.73 -24.86
CA TRP A 333 -20.03 16.97 -24.54
C TRP A 333 -19.03 18.12 -24.36
N LYS A 334 -19.03 19.06 -25.30
CA LYS A 334 -18.28 20.31 -25.17
C LYS A 334 -19.02 21.22 -24.21
N LEU A 335 -18.40 21.56 -23.08
CA LEU A 335 -19.04 22.34 -22.04
C LEU A 335 -19.21 23.81 -22.49
N PRO A 336 -20.45 24.32 -22.63
CA PRO A 336 -20.66 25.72 -22.97
C PRO A 336 -20.26 26.63 -21.80
N ASN A 337 -19.57 27.73 -22.09
CA ASN A 337 -19.18 28.76 -21.11
C ASN A 337 -18.40 28.24 -19.89
N ALA A 338 -17.64 27.15 -20.03
CA ALA A 338 -16.78 26.67 -18.95
C ALA A 338 -15.75 27.75 -18.58
N LYS A 339 -15.84 28.25 -17.35
CA LYS A 339 -14.95 29.27 -16.81
C LYS A 339 -14.18 28.73 -15.61
N ARG A 340 -12.88 28.98 -15.59
CA ARG A 340 -11.99 28.66 -14.48
C ARG A 340 -11.21 29.93 -14.15
N GLU A 341 -11.30 30.41 -12.91
CA GLU A 341 -10.67 31.67 -12.48
C GLU A 341 -10.95 32.84 -13.46
N ASP A 342 -12.22 32.98 -13.86
CA ASP A 342 -12.72 33.96 -14.84
C ASP A 342 -12.18 33.86 -16.29
N LYS A 343 -11.37 32.84 -16.61
CA LYS A 343 -10.92 32.54 -17.98
C LYS A 343 -11.81 31.49 -18.63
N ALA A 344 -12.17 31.71 -19.89
CA ALA A 344 -12.87 30.72 -20.69
C ALA A 344 -11.94 29.55 -21.04
N VAL A 345 -12.43 28.32 -20.84
CA VAL A 345 -11.69 27.08 -21.08
C VAL A 345 -12.47 26.21 -22.07
N ASN A 346 -11.78 25.64 -23.05
CA ASN A 346 -12.36 24.65 -23.95
C ASN A 346 -12.31 23.28 -23.26
N PHE A 347 -13.42 22.89 -22.61
CA PHE A 347 -13.50 21.66 -21.83
C PHE A 347 -14.43 20.63 -22.49
N VAL A 348 -14.03 19.36 -22.45
CA VAL A 348 -14.81 18.22 -22.99
C VAL A 348 -15.12 17.23 -21.87
N ALA A 349 -16.39 16.86 -21.74
CA ALA A 349 -16.83 15.77 -20.87
C ALA A 349 -17.15 14.53 -21.73
N ASN A 350 -16.48 13.42 -21.47
CA ASN A 350 -16.79 12.11 -22.07
C ASN A 350 -17.92 11.48 -21.25
N ILE A 351 -19.13 11.51 -21.77
CA ILE A 351 -20.33 10.97 -21.14
C ILE A 351 -20.40 9.47 -21.43
N TRP A 352 -20.37 8.66 -20.37
CA TRP A 352 -20.55 7.22 -20.43
C TRP A 352 -21.95 6.86 -19.94
N ASP A 353 -22.83 6.47 -20.87
CA ASP A 353 -24.19 6.00 -20.59
C ASP A 353 -24.23 4.48 -20.59
N PHE A 354 -24.41 3.89 -19.41
CA PHE A 354 -24.50 2.44 -19.24
C PHE A 354 -25.95 1.96 -19.45
N ALA A 355 -26.10 0.89 -20.23
CA ALA A 355 -27.37 0.20 -20.40
C ALA A 355 -28.02 -0.14 -19.04
N GLY A 356 -29.36 -0.07 -19.02
CA GLY A 356 -30.17 -0.37 -17.84
C GLY A 356 -30.37 -1.86 -17.53
N GLN A 357 -29.74 -2.76 -18.29
CA GLN A 357 -29.86 -4.20 -18.11
C GLN A 357 -29.13 -4.66 -16.84
N GLU A 358 -29.51 -5.84 -16.33
CA GLU A 358 -29.13 -6.30 -15.01
C GLU A 358 -27.63 -6.15 -14.73
N ILE A 359 -27.37 -5.55 -13.57
CA ILE A 359 -26.07 -5.27 -12.98
C ILE A 359 -25.19 -6.52 -13.04
N ASN A 360 -24.26 -6.55 -14.00
CA ASN A 360 -23.18 -7.51 -13.98
C ASN A 360 -21.93 -6.80 -13.44
N TYR A 361 -21.68 -6.98 -12.15
CA TYR A 361 -20.54 -6.36 -11.47
C TYR A 361 -19.20 -6.71 -12.13
N GLY A 362 -19.12 -7.91 -12.70
CA GLY A 362 -17.95 -8.38 -13.42
C GLY A 362 -17.56 -7.45 -14.55
N THR A 363 -18.52 -6.82 -15.24
CA THR A 363 -18.26 -5.91 -16.37
C THR A 363 -18.05 -4.46 -15.95
N HIS A 364 -18.74 -3.96 -14.91
CA HIS A 364 -18.64 -2.54 -14.53
C HIS A 364 -17.28 -2.13 -13.94
N GLN A 365 -16.57 -3.02 -13.27
CA GLN A 365 -15.21 -2.74 -12.76
C GLN A 365 -14.23 -2.31 -13.87
N PHE A 366 -14.52 -2.63 -15.14
CA PHE A 366 -13.66 -2.26 -16.27
C PHE A 366 -13.80 -0.80 -16.70
N PHE A 367 -14.90 -0.16 -16.31
CA PHE A 367 -15.29 1.15 -16.82
C PHE A 367 -15.48 2.19 -15.74
N LEU A 368 -15.62 1.76 -14.48
CA LEU A 368 -15.59 2.67 -13.35
C LEU A 368 -14.13 3.01 -13.04
N THR A 369 -13.78 4.27 -13.23
CA THR A 369 -12.40 4.76 -13.08
C THR A 369 -12.37 5.88 -12.04
N LYS A 370 -11.19 6.07 -11.44
CA LYS A 370 -10.90 7.24 -10.61
C LYS A 370 -10.99 8.51 -11.46
N ASN A 371 -11.02 9.68 -10.81
CA ASN A 371 -11.03 10.99 -11.50
C ASN A 371 -12.20 11.18 -12.49
N SER A 372 -13.39 10.71 -12.11
CA SER A 372 -14.63 10.85 -12.88
C SER A 372 -15.69 11.55 -12.03
N VAL A 373 -16.70 12.15 -12.66
CA VAL A 373 -17.93 12.56 -11.96
C VAL A 373 -19.01 11.51 -12.21
N TYR A 374 -19.69 11.09 -11.14
CA TYR A 374 -20.76 10.11 -11.22
C TYR A 374 -22.12 10.78 -11.08
N VAL A 375 -23.02 10.50 -12.03
CA VAL A 375 -24.43 10.92 -11.96
C VAL A 375 -25.26 9.67 -11.71
N PHE A 376 -25.73 9.52 -10.47
CA PHE A 376 -26.61 8.42 -10.09
C PHE A 376 -28.06 8.82 -10.35
N VAL A 377 -28.72 8.16 -11.31
CA VAL A 377 -30.10 8.47 -11.73
C VAL A 377 -31.08 7.44 -11.19
N TRP A 378 -32.19 7.89 -10.63
CA TRP A 378 -33.29 7.04 -10.17
C TRP A 378 -34.64 7.73 -10.36
N ASP A 379 -35.75 6.99 -10.22
CA ASP A 379 -37.10 7.52 -10.21
C ASP A 379 -37.89 6.98 -8.99
N ALA A 380 -38.99 7.65 -8.64
CA ALA A 380 -39.76 7.37 -7.42
C ALA A 380 -40.74 6.17 -7.51
N ARG A 381 -40.71 5.36 -8.59
CA ARG A 381 -41.80 4.42 -8.90
C ARG A 381 -41.88 3.16 -8.03
N LYS A 382 -40.88 2.82 -7.19
CA LYS A 382 -40.88 1.54 -6.43
C LYS A 382 -40.14 1.60 -5.07
N ASP A 383 -40.73 1.02 -4.02
CA ASP A 383 -40.11 0.74 -2.71
C ASP A 383 -38.87 -0.19 -2.82
N GLU A 384 -38.78 -1.02 -3.87
CA GLU A 384 -37.57 -1.80 -4.22
C GLU A 384 -36.34 -0.93 -4.53
N ALA A 385 -36.53 0.39 -4.69
CA ALA A 385 -35.45 1.31 -5.05
C ALA A 385 -34.39 1.41 -3.95
N GLN A 386 -34.72 1.36 -2.66
CA GLN A 386 -33.71 1.59 -1.60
C GLN A 386 -32.58 0.55 -1.57
N SER A 387 -32.87 -0.74 -1.80
CA SER A 387 -31.83 -1.78 -1.79
C SER A 387 -30.94 -1.73 -3.04
N LYS A 388 -31.53 -1.52 -4.23
CA LYS A 388 -30.81 -1.32 -5.49
C LYS A 388 -30.04 0.01 -5.49
N PHE A 389 -30.57 1.02 -4.82
CA PHE A 389 -29.96 2.33 -4.62
C PHE A 389 -28.70 2.24 -3.77
N ASN A 390 -28.82 1.68 -2.56
CA ASN A 390 -27.69 1.50 -1.65
C ASN A 390 -26.59 0.69 -2.32
N TYR A 391 -26.97 -0.32 -3.11
CA TYR A 391 -26.02 -1.10 -3.88
C TYR A 391 -25.18 -0.23 -4.82
N TRP A 392 -25.79 0.58 -5.68
CA TRP A 392 -25.05 1.42 -6.63
C TRP A 392 -24.12 2.42 -5.94
N LEU A 393 -24.57 3.06 -4.85
CA LEU A 393 -23.71 3.97 -4.11
C LEU A 393 -22.49 3.26 -3.50
N HIS A 394 -22.68 2.07 -2.92
CA HIS A 394 -21.55 1.28 -2.43
C HIS A 394 -20.60 0.90 -3.56
N ILE A 395 -21.11 0.44 -4.71
CA ILE A 395 -20.28 0.08 -5.87
C ILE A 395 -19.47 1.27 -6.38
N VAL A 396 -20.11 2.42 -6.58
CA VAL A 396 -19.41 3.63 -7.01
C VAL A 396 -18.37 4.01 -5.97
N THR A 397 -18.72 4.05 -4.68
CA THR A 397 -17.80 4.44 -3.61
C THR A 397 -16.57 3.51 -3.52
N LEU A 398 -16.77 2.20 -3.69
CA LEU A 398 -15.72 1.18 -3.63
C LEU A 398 -14.81 1.21 -4.86
N LEU A 399 -15.37 1.36 -6.06
CA LEU A 399 -14.61 1.25 -7.31
C LEU A 399 -14.03 2.57 -7.82
N SER A 400 -14.56 3.71 -7.39
CA SER A 400 -14.16 5.04 -7.91
C SER A 400 -13.20 5.82 -7.01
N ASP A 401 -12.77 5.23 -5.89
CA ASP A 401 -11.88 5.88 -4.90
C ASP A 401 -12.43 7.23 -4.41
N LYS A 402 -13.69 7.21 -3.94
CA LYS A 402 -14.44 8.39 -3.44
C LYS A 402 -14.66 9.50 -4.48
N ALA A 403 -14.78 9.14 -5.75
CA ALA A 403 -15.15 10.08 -6.80
C ALA A 403 -16.48 10.82 -6.46
N PRO A 404 -16.63 12.08 -6.90
CA PRO A 404 -17.82 12.88 -6.63
C PRO A 404 -19.09 12.27 -7.23
N ILE A 405 -20.15 12.17 -6.42
CA ILE A 405 -21.46 11.64 -6.82
C ILE A 405 -22.52 12.74 -6.77
N ILE A 406 -23.28 12.88 -7.85
CA ILE A 406 -24.49 13.70 -7.94
C ILE A 406 -25.68 12.75 -8.04
N VAL A 407 -26.60 12.84 -7.08
CA VAL A 407 -27.80 12.00 -7.04
C VAL A 407 -28.95 12.73 -7.71
N VAL A 408 -29.50 12.13 -8.76
CA VAL A 408 -30.56 12.71 -9.59
C VAL A 408 -31.83 11.88 -9.51
N GLN A 409 -32.91 12.48 -9.01
CA GLN A 409 -34.26 11.93 -9.11
C GLN A 409 -34.90 12.45 -10.39
N ASN A 410 -35.07 11.58 -11.39
CA ASN A 410 -35.70 11.92 -12.65
C ASN A 410 -37.20 11.56 -12.66
N LYS A 411 -37.94 12.04 -13.67
CA LYS A 411 -39.38 11.80 -13.86
C LYS A 411 -40.25 12.34 -12.73
N ILE A 412 -39.88 13.49 -12.17
CA ILE A 412 -40.66 14.14 -11.12
C ILE A 412 -42.05 14.61 -11.57
N ASP A 413 -42.25 14.71 -12.89
CA ASP A 413 -43.55 14.94 -13.52
C ASP A 413 -44.52 13.76 -13.38
N GLU A 414 -44.01 12.54 -13.15
CA GLU A 414 -44.83 11.35 -12.89
C GLU A 414 -44.94 11.07 -11.38
N TYR A 415 -43.80 11.03 -10.67
CA TYR A 415 -43.74 10.63 -9.26
C TYR A 415 -42.70 11.46 -8.49
N HIS A 416 -43.05 11.91 -7.28
CA HIS A 416 -42.15 12.65 -6.41
C HIS A 416 -42.04 11.98 -5.03
N THR A 417 -40.84 11.99 -4.47
CA THR A 417 -40.57 11.48 -3.12
C THR A 417 -39.36 12.23 -2.56
N ASP A 418 -39.37 12.50 -1.26
CA ASP A 418 -38.19 13.04 -0.57
C ASP A 418 -37.35 11.93 0.05
N ILE A 419 -36.03 12.08 -0.10
CA ILE A 419 -35.04 11.19 0.47
C ILE A 419 -34.36 11.87 1.66
N ASN A 420 -33.98 11.09 2.67
CA ASN A 420 -33.22 11.61 3.82
C ASN A 420 -31.76 11.89 3.40
N ARG A 421 -31.54 13.10 2.87
CA ARG A 421 -30.24 13.57 2.38
C ARG A 421 -29.14 13.52 3.45
N GLN A 422 -29.48 13.73 4.72
CA GLN A 422 -28.52 13.74 5.83
C GLN A 422 -27.95 12.34 6.09
N ASN A 423 -28.81 11.32 6.17
CA ASN A 423 -28.38 9.95 6.38
C ASN A 423 -27.46 9.47 5.24
N TRP A 424 -27.76 9.87 4.01
CA TRP A 424 -26.99 9.44 2.84
C TRP A 424 -25.67 10.16 2.72
N ARG A 425 -25.60 11.48 3.00
CA ARG A 425 -24.30 12.17 3.11
C ARG A 425 -23.44 11.61 4.24
N LYS A 426 -24.05 11.14 5.33
CA LYS A 426 -23.33 10.49 6.43
C LYS A 426 -22.76 9.13 6.01
N ALA A 427 -23.53 8.33 5.27
CA ALA A 427 -23.10 7.02 4.77
C ALA A 427 -22.11 7.12 3.59
N PHE A 428 -22.28 8.13 2.73
CA PHE A 428 -21.52 8.35 1.51
C PHE A 428 -21.07 9.82 1.42
N PRO A 429 -19.94 10.18 2.06
CA PRO A 429 -19.46 11.56 2.12
C PRO A 429 -19.09 12.18 0.77
N ASN A 430 -18.89 11.36 -0.26
CA ASN A 430 -18.61 11.79 -1.63
C ASN A 430 -19.86 12.20 -2.42
N ILE A 431 -21.07 12.11 -1.85
CA ILE A 431 -22.26 12.71 -2.45
C ILE A 431 -22.20 14.24 -2.31
N ILE A 432 -22.09 14.92 -3.44
CA ILE A 432 -21.98 16.37 -3.51
C ILE A 432 -23.35 17.02 -3.47
N ASP A 433 -24.27 16.56 -4.31
CA ASP A 433 -25.59 17.20 -4.43
C ASP A 433 -26.73 16.24 -4.77
N PHE A 434 -27.95 16.72 -4.52
CA PHE A 434 -29.21 16.05 -4.82
C PHE A 434 -30.07 16.93 -5.73
N VAL A 435 -30.30 16.49 -6.97
CA VAL A 435 -31.06 17.24 -7.96
C VAL A 435 -32.31 16.46 -8.35
N LYS A 436 -33.43 17.17 -8.47
CA LYS A 436 -34.69 16.63 -8.99
C LYS A 436 -34.87 17.14 -10.41
N THR A 437 -35.18 16.29 -11.37
CA THR A 437 -35.29 16.66 -12.79
C THR A 437 -36.49 16.03 -13.48
N SER A 438 -36.98 16.68 -14.53
CA SER A 438 -37.86 16.06 -15.50
C SER A 438 -37.30 16.25 -16.91
N CYS A 439 -36.97 15.15 -17.57
CA CYS A 439 -36.60 15.18 -18.99
C CYS A 439 -37.80 15.48 -19.90
N LYS A 440 -39.04 15.35 -19.41
CA LYS A 440 -40.26 15.62 -20.19
C LYS A 440 -40.61 17.11 -20.20
N THR A 441 -40.52 17.78 -19.05
CA THR A 441 -40.84 19.21 -18.93
C THR A 441 -39.61 20.11 -19.06
N GLY A 442 -38.40 19.56 -18.94
CA GLY A 442 -37.15 20.32 -18.89
C GLY A 442 -36.84 20.91 -17.52
N GLU A 443 -37.66 20.63 -16.50
CA GLU A 443 -37.50 21.16 -15.16
C GLU A 443 -36.13 20.79 -14.55
N SER A 444 -35.42 21.80 -14.05
CA SER A 444 -34.14 21.68 -13.32
C SER A 444 -32.98 21.03 -14.08
N ILE A 445 -33.08 20.86 -15.41
CA ILE A 445 -31.99 20.34 -16.25
C ILE A 445 -30.79 21.31 -16.27
N GLU A 446 -31.03 22.63 -16.33
CA GLU A 446 -29.96 23.64 -16.27
C GLU A 446 -29.26 23.63 -14.90
N ALA A 447 -30.01 23.46 -13.81
CA ALA A 447 -29.43 23.36 -12.47
C ALA A 447 -28.51 22.14 -12.37
N LEU A 448 -28.94 20.98 -12.90
CA LEU A 448 -28.08 19.80 -12.98
C LEU A 448 -26.83 20.06 -13.84
N ARG A 449 -26.99 20.73 -14.99
CA ARG A 449 -25.90 21.08 -15.90
C ARG A 449 -24.83 21.90 -15.17
N GLN A 450 -25.23 22.91 -14.41
CA GLN A 450 -24.31 23.77 -13.64
C GLN A 450 -23.54 22.99 -12.57
N VAL A 451 -24.22 22.11 -11.81
CA VAL A 451 -23.57 21.28 -10.77
C VAL A 451 -22.55 20.35 -11.41
N VAL A 452 -22.91 19.67 -12.50
CA VAL A 452 -22.00 18.76 -13.22
C VAL A 452 -20.77 19.51 -13.76
N VAL A 453 -20.96 20.66 -14.41
CA VAL A 453 -19.85 21.48 -14.95
C VAL A 453 -18.90 21.92 -13.83
N ASN A 454 -19.44 22.40 -12.72
CA ASN A 454 -18.64 22.86 -11.58
C ASN A 454 -17.78 21.74 -10.99
N GLU A 455 -18.30 20.52 -10.88
CA GLU A 455 -17.54 19.39 -10.34
C GLU A 455 -16.51 18.84 -11.33
N LEU A 456 -16.84 18.77 -12.62
CA LEU A 456 -15.87 18.39 -13.65
C LEU A 456 -14.65 19.31 -13.66
N LEU A 457 -14.85 20.62 -13.49
CA LEU A 457 -13.78 21.60 -13.48
C LEU A 457 -12.86 21.55 -12.24
N LYS A 458 -13.29 20.88 -11.16
CA LYS A 458 -12.50 20.71 -9.92
C LYS A 458 -11.64 19.45 -9.92
N LEU A 459 -11.81 18.55 -10.89
CA LEU A 459 -11.09 17.28 -10.93
C LEU A 459 -9.58 17.51 -11.13
N PRO A 460 -8.70 16.85 -10.33
CA PRO A 460 -7.27 17.15 -10.28
C PRO A 460 -6.53 16.86 -11.60
N ASN A 461 -6.92 15.79 -12.30
CA ASN A 461 -6.32 15.37 -13.57
C ASN A 461 -6.61 16.32 -14.75
N THR A 462 -7.64 17.16 -14.65
CA THR A 462 -8.02 18.06 -15.75
C THR A 462 -6.99 19.15 -16.02
N HIS A 463 -6.15 19.44 -15.02
CA HIS A 463 -5.07 20.43 -15.05
C HIS A 463 -3.76 19.86 -15.59
N GLU A 464 -3.72 18.56 -15.91
CA GLU A 464 -2.51 17.95 -16.41
C GLU A 464 -2.10 18.56 -17.75
N ILE A 465 -0.83 18.93 -17.83
CA ILE A 465 -0.26 19.54 -19.01
C ILE A 465 0.28 18.44 -19.92
N TRP A 466 -0.33 18.30 -21.09
CA TRP A 466 0.14 17.39 -22.12
C TRP A 466 0.98 18.13 -23.17
N ASN A 467 2.03 17.48 -23.66
CA ASN A 467 2.81 17.95 -24.79
C ASN A 467 2.17 17.52 -26.12
N LYS A 468 2.68 18.06 -27.24
CA LYS A 468 2.17 17.74 -28.58
C LYS A 468 2.27 16.24 -28.91
N ASP A 469 3.28 15.57 -28.38
CA ASP A 469 3.60 14.18 -28.72
C ASP A 469 2.56 13.22 -28.10
N ARG A 470 2.15 13.46 -26.85
CA ARG A 470 1.05 12.73 -26.20
C ARG A 470 -0.29 12.92 -26.94
N PHE A 471 -0.58 14.14 -27.40
CA PHE A 471 -1.77 14.39 -28.23
C PHE A 471 -1.69 13.68 -29.59
N ALA A 472 -0.51 13.64 -30.22
CA ALA A 472 -0.31 12.92 -31.47
C ALA A 472 -0.48 11.40 -31.29
N VAL A 473 0.03 10.83 -30.19
CA VAL A 473 -0.24 9.42 -29.84
C VAL A 473 -1.75 9.19 -29.70
N ARG A 474 -2.45 10.01 -28.92
CA ARG A 474 -3.90 9.89 -28.76
C ARG A 474 -4.62 9.91 -30.10
N GLU A 475 -4.37 10.93 -30.91
CA GLU A 475 -5.00 11.08 -32.23
C GLU A 475 -4.68 9.88 -33.13
N THR A 476 -3.45 9.36 -33.05
CA THR A 476 -3.07 8.13 -33.77
C THR A 476 -3.89 6.94 -33.32
N LEU A 477 -4.11 6.76 -32.02
CA LEU A 477 -4.85 5.64 -31.44
C LEU A 477 -6.36 5.71 -31.77
N GLU A 478 -6.97 6.89 -31.65
CA GLU A 478 -8.40 7.12 -31.91
C GLU A 478 -8.76 6.89 -33.40
N ASN A 479 -7.85 7.23 -34.31
CA ASN A 479 -8.07 7.08 -35.75
C ASN A 479 -7.72 5.69 -36.30
N ARG A 480 -7.30 4.73 -35.46
CA ARG A 480 -7.02 3.38 -35.94
C ARG A 480 -8.31 2.64 -36.29
N PRO A 481 -8.29 1.81 -37.35
CA PRO A 481 -9.43 0.94 -37.64
C PRO A 481 -9.56 -0.20 -36.63
N ASP A 482 -8.46 -0.62 -36.01
CA ASP A 482 -8.41 -1.76 -35.08
C ASP A 482 -9.22 -1.50 -33.80
N ASP A 483 -9.85 -2.55 -33.25
CA ASP A 483 -10.58 -2.45 -31.98
C ASP A 483 -9.67 -2.66 -30.76
N TYR A 484 -8.53 -3.32 -30.95
CA TYR A 484 -7.51 -3.58 -29.94
C TYR A 484 -6.12 -3.66 -30.57
N MET A 485 -5.08 -3.59 -29.75
CA MET A 485 -3.70 -3.80 -30.17
C MET A 485 -2.85 -4.45 -29.08
N GLY A 486 -1.73 -5.04 -29.46
CA GLY A 486 -0.72 -5.52 -28.52
C GLY A 486 -0.02 -4.35 -27.82
N HIS A 487 0.33 -4.51 -26.54
CA HIS A 487 1.06 -3.49 -25.79
C HIS A 487 2.42 -3.15 -26.45
N LYS A 488 3.08 -4.12 -27.11
CA LYS A 488 4.31 -3.85 -27.86
C LYS A 488 4.10 -2.89 -29.03
N ASP A 489 2.97 -3.00 -29.72
CA ASP A 489 2.62 -2.12 -30.84
C ASP A 489 2.21 -0.73 -30.32
N TYR A 490 1.52 -0.66 -29.19
CA TYR A 490 1.25 0.60 -28.49
C TYR A 490 2.55 1.32 -28.15
N MET A 491 3.51 0.61 -27.56
CA MET A 491 4.82 1.16 -27.24
C MET A 491 5.57 1.64 -28.49
N ARG A 492 5.41 0.96 -29.63
CA ARG A 492 6.00 1.39 -30.91
C ARG A 492 5.39 2.70 -31.39
N VAL A 493 4.05 2.82 -31.37
CA VAL A 493 3.35 4.06 -31.72
C VAL A 493 3.83 5.22 -30.84
N CYS A 494 4.00 5.00 -29.53
CA CYS A 494 4.54 6.04 -28.64
C CYS A 494 5.98 6.43 -28.99
N GLN A 495 6.83 5.45 -29.30
CA GLN A 495 8.23 5.70 -29.68
C GLN A 495 8.36 6.46 -30.99
N GLU A 496 7.51 6.15 -31.99
CA GLU A 496 7.45 6.86 -33.27
C GLU A 496 7.08 8.34 -33.10
N GLN A 497 6.25 8.64 -32.09
CA GLN A 497 5.90 10.02 -31.70
C GLN A 497 6.94 10.67 -30.77
N GLY A 498 8.03 9.97 -30.42
CA GLY A 498 9.14 10.50 -29.63
C GLY A 498 8.98 10.38 -28.10
N LEU A 499 8.03 9.57 -27.61
CA LEU A 499 7.88 9.31 -26.18
C LEU A 499 8.88 8.23 -25.71
N SER A 500 9.39 8.39 -24.48
CA SER A 500 10.13 7.33 -23.81
C SER A 500 9.21 6.16 -23.44
N ARG A 501 9.79 4.99 -23.14
CA ARG A 501 9.00 3.82 -22.74
C ARG A 501 8.19 4.08 -21.46
N GLU A 502 8.77 4.82 -20.54
CA GLU A 502 8.15 5.12 -19.24
C GLU A 502 7.05 6.17 -19.40
N ASP A 503 7.24 7.17 -20.26
CA ASP A 503 6.20 8.15 -20.61
C ASP A 503 5.04 7.47 -21.34
N ALA A 504 5.32 6.52 -22.24
CA ALA A 504 4.30 5.70 -22.89
C ALA A 504 3.48 4.88 -21.87
N ARG A 505 4.12 4.20 -20.92
CA ARG A 505 3.39 3.45 -19.86
C ARG A 505 2.49 4.37 -19.02
N PHE A 506 2.96 5.57 -18.71
CA PHE A 506 2.18 6.55 -17.96
C PHE A 506 1.00 7.07 -18.78
N LEU A 507 1.24 7.43 -20.04
CA LEU A 507 0.19 7.87 -20.97
C LEU A 507 -0.90 6.80 -21.14
N ALA A 508 -0.54 5.51 -21.17
CA ALA A 508 -1.53 4.42 -21.25
C ALA A 508 -2.53 4.46 -20.08
N GLN A 509 -2.05 4.70 -18.86
CA GLN A 509 -2.92 4.86 -17.70
C GLN A 509 -3.77 6.13 -17.81
N GLN A 510 -3.19 7.26 -18.22
CA GLN A 510 -3.95 8.50 -18.37
C GLN A 510 -5.07 8.36 -19.41
N LEU A 511 -4.77 7.73 -20.56
CA LEU A 511 -5.74 7.42 -21.60
C LEU A 511 -6.83 6.44 -21.12
N HIS A 512 -6.48 5.51 -20.23
CA HIS A 512 -7.44 4.62 -19.58
C HIS A 512 -8.38 5.39 -18.64
N ASP A 513 -7.84 6.28 -17.81
CA ASP A 513 -8.61 7.02 -16.81
C ASP A 513 -9.64 7.96 -17.45
N ILE A 514 -9.29 8.62 -18.56
CA ILE A 514 -10.22 9.46 -19.34
C ILE A 514 -11.16 8.66 -20.25
N GLY A 515 -10.90 7.36 -20.41
CA GLY A 515 -11.71 6.43 -21.19
C GLY A 515 -11.47 6.45 -22.70
N VAL A 516 -10.32 6.93 -23.17
CA VAL A 516 -9.95 6.84 -24.60
C VAL A 516 -9.58 5.39 -24.96
N ILE A 517 -8.90 4.67 -24.07
CA ILE A 517 -8.56 3.25 -24.24
C ILE A 517 -8.92 2.46 -22.98
N LEU A 518 -8.85 1.13 -23.03
CA LEU A 518 -8.80 0.30 -21.83
C LEU A 518 -7.46 -0.42 -21.74
N HIS A 519 -6.72 -0.20 -20.66
CA HIS A 519 -5.47 -0.88 -20.36
C HIS A 519 -5.42 -1.29 -18.89
N PHE A 520 -5.23 -2.58 -18.65
CA PHE A 520 -5.28 -3.16 -17.30
C PHE A 520 -3.88 -3.56 -16.84
N LYS A 521 -3.07 -2.57 -16.44
CA LYS A 521 -1.67 -2.79 -16.03
C LYS A 521 -1.52 -3.71 -14.81
N ASP A 522 -2.47 -3.66 -13.88
CA ASP A 522 -2.44 -4.38 -12.61
C ASP A 522 -3.01 -5.80 -12.71
N ALA A 523 -3.51 -6.17 -13.91
CA ALA A 523 -3.92 -7.53 -14.23
C ALA A 523 -2.80 -8.23 -15.01
N PRO A 524 -2.02 -9.15 -14.39
CA PRO A 524 -0.87 -9.79 -15.02
C PRO A 524 -1.18 -10.45 -16.36
N ALA A 525 -2.43 -10.86 -16.55
CA ALA A 525 -2.90 -11.47 -17.77
C ALA A 525 -3.22 -10.45 -18.88
N LEU A 526 -3.71 -9.23 -18.57
CA LEU A 526 -4.15 -8.24 -19.58
C LEU A 526 -3.13 -7.13 -19.87
N LYS A 527 -2.03 -7.06 -19.12
CA LYS A 527 -0.99 -6.03 -19.27
C LYS A 527 -0.46 -5.87 -20.70
N ASP A 528 -0.50 -6.94 -21.50
CA ASP A 528 0.06 -7.01 -22.85
C ASP A 528 -0.95 -6.66 -23.95
N THR A 529 -2.15 -6.20 -23.59
CA THR A 529 -3.23 -5.88 -24.52
C THR A 529 -3.82 -4.50 -24.21
N VAL A 530 -4.01 -3.69 -25.24
CA VAL A 530 -4.64 -2.37 -25.15
C VAL A 530 -5.91 -2.41 -25.99
N VAL A 531 -7.08 -2.23 -25.37
CA VAL A 531 -8.36 -2.12 -26.10
C VAL A 531 -8.50 -0.67 -26.55
N LEU A 532 -8.61 -0.44 -27.85
CA LEU A 532 -8.70 0.89 -28.44
C LEU A 532 -10.13 1.42 -28.48
N LYS A 533 -11.12 0.52 -28.61
CA LYS A 533 -12.54 0.87 -28.63
C LYS A 533 -13.28 0.23 -27.46
N PRO A 534 -13.49 0.95 -26.34
CA PRO A 534 -14.18 0.41 -25.18
C PRO A 534 -15.57 -0.15 -25.49
N GLU A 535 -16.34 0.51 -26.36
CA GLU A 535 -17.70 0.09 -26.75
C GLU A 535 -17.70 -1.31 -27.38
N TRP A 536 -16.68 -1.62 -28.18
CA TRP A 536 -16.56 -2.94 -28.81
C TRP A 536 -16.39 -4.06 -27.78
N ALA A 537 -15.48 -3.91 -26.82
CA ALA A 537 -15.26 -4.91 -25.77
C ALA A 537 -16.49 -5.06 -24.86
N THR A 538 -17.16 -3.96 -24.54
CA THR A 538 -18.40 -3.98 -23.74
C THR A 538 -19.50 -4.75 -24.43
N LYS A 539 -19.73 -4.45 -25.72
CA LYS A 539 -20.77 -5.07 -26.52
C LYS A 539 -20.58 -6.59 -26.59
N ALA A 540 -19.34 -7.04 -26.79
CA ALA A 540 -19.01 -8.46 -26.78
C ALA A 540 -19.39 -9.13 -25.44
N ALA A 541 -19.05 -8.51 -24.31
CA ALA A 541 -19.38 -9.05 -22.98
C ALA A 541 -20.90 -9.14 -22.77
N TYR A 542 -21.66 -8.09 -23.11
CA TYR A 542 -23.12 -8.10 -22.96
C TYR A 542 -23.80 -9.12 -23.89
N GLN A 543 -23.35 -9.21 -25.15
CA GLN A 543 -23.89 -10.21 -26.08
C GLN A 543 -23.70 -11.63 -25.57
N LEU A 544 -22.55 -11.95 -24.96
CA LEU A 544 -22.28 -13.24 -24.35
C LEU A 544 -23.16 -13.47 -23.11
N LEU A 545 -23.19 -12.52 -22.18
CA LEU A 545 -23.86 -12.69 -20.89
C LEU A 545 -25.39 -12.74 -20.98
N ASP A 546 -25.97 -12.13 -22.01
CA ASP A 546 -27.43 -12.04 -22.21
C ASP A 546 -27.92 -12.93 -23.37
N HIS A 547 -27.05 -13.76 -23.97
CA HIS A 547 -27.45 -14.64 -25.06
C HIS A 547 -28.39 -15.76 -24.57
N PRO A 548 -29.51 -16.04 -25.25
CA PRO A 548 -30.45 -17.11 -24.87
C PRO A 548 -29.78 -18.47 -24.63
N LEU A 549 -28.83 -18.87 -25.48
CA LEU A 549 -28.08 -20.12 -25.33
C LEU A 549 -27.36 -20.24 -23.97
N ILE A 550 -26.85 -19.13 -23.47
CA ILE A 550 -26.04 -19.09 -22.24
C ILE A 550 -26.94 -18.94 -21.01
N LEU A 551 -28.11 -18.31 -21.15
CA LEU A 551 -29.05 -18.09 -20.05
C LEU A 551 -29.60 -19.39 -19.45
N GLU A 552 -29.66 -20.49 -20.20
CA GLU A 552 -30.27 -21.75 -19.71
C GLU A 552 -29.35 -22.54 -18.77
N GLN A 553 -28.07 -22.69 -19.11
CA GLN A 553 -27.14 -23.55 -18.35
C GLN A 553 -25.83 -22.85 -17.95
N GLY A 554 -25.56 -21.65 -18.45
CA GLY A 554 -24.28 -20.97 -18.28
C GLY A 554 -23.12 -21.71 -18.95
N LYS A 555 -23.38 -22.52 -19.98
CA LYS A 555 -22.38 -23.31 -20.71
C LYS A 555 -22.45 -23.01 -22.20
N PHE A 556 -21.30 -23.00 -22.86
CA PHE A 556 -21.22 -22.91 -24.32
C PHE A 556 -19.89 -23.50 -24.83
N THR A 557 -19.81 -23.76 -26.13
CA THR A 557 -18.60 -24.23 -26.82
C THR A 557 -18.10 -23.19 -27.81
N HIS A 558 -16.86 -23.34 -28.30
CA HIS A 558 -16.30 -22.41 -29.28
C HIS A 558 -17.12 -22.35 -30.58
N GLU A 559 -17.72 -23.46 -31.02
CA GLU A 559 -18.54 -23.50 -32.25
C GLU A 559 -19.83 -22.66 -32.14
N GLN A 560 -20.33 -22.44 -30.93
CA GLN A 560 -21.54 -21.65 -30.70
C GLN A 560 -21.27 -20.13 -30.67
N LEU A 561 -20.00 -19.70 -30.70
CA LEU A 561 -19.65 -18.28 -30.65
C LEU A 561 -20.00 -17.52 -31.92
N ASP A 562 -20.06 -18.20 -33.07
CA ASP A 562 -20.54 -17.61 -34.32
C ASP A 562 -22.00 -17.16 -34.21
N GLU A 563 -22.82 -17.82 -33.40
CA GLU A 563 -24.21 -17.44 -33.15
C GLU A 563 -24.30 -16.25 -32.17
N VAL A 564 -23.45 -16.26 -31.13
CA VAL A 564 -23.42 -15.22 -30.09
C VAL A 564 -22.86 -13.90 -30.61
N TRP A 565 -21.74 -13.96 -31.33
CA TRP A 565 -21.01 -12.82 -31.87
C TRP A 565 -21.08 -12.82 -33.40
N ASN A 566 -22.32 -12.78 -33.91
CA ASN A 566 -22.65 -12.88 -35.34
C ASN A 566 -22.45 -11.59 -36.15
N GLU A 567 -21.93 -10.53 -35.54
CA GLU A 567 -21.74 -9.25 -36.20
C GLU A 567 -20.34 -9.17 -36.80
N ALA A 568 -20.23 -8.57 -38.00
CA ALA A 568 -18.97 -8.44 -38.74
C ALA A 568 -17.83 -7.76 -37.96
N CYS A 569 -18.13 -6.99 -36.91
CA CYS A 569 -17.11 -6.40 -36.05
C CYS A 569 -16.40 -7.42 -35.14
N PHE A 570 -16.90 -8.65 -35.02
CA PHE A 570 -16.33 -9.72 -34.21
C PHE A 570 -15.70 -10.86 -35.03
N ASP A 571 -15.84 -10.84 -36.36
CA ASP A 571 -15.22 -11.80 -37.27
C ASP A 571 -13.72 -11.95 -36.97
N ASP A 572 -13.24 -13.20 -36.91
CA ASP A 572 -11.87 -13.60 -36.58
C ASP A 572 -11.33 -13.14 -35.20
N LYS A 573 -12.20 -12.61 -34.32
CA LYS A 573 -11.80 -12.06 -33.00
C LYS A 573 -12.30 -12.87 -31.82
N HIS A 574 -13.05 -13.95 -32.03
CA HIS A 574 -13.68 -14.73 -30.94
C HIS A 574 -12.67 -15.27 -29.92
N HIS A 575 -11.55 -15.82 -30.38
CA HIS A 575 -10.52 -16.34 -29.48
C HIS A 575 -9.93 -15.25 -28.59
N PHE A 576 -9.71 -14.06 -29.16
CA PHE A 576 -9.22 -12.91 -28.42
C PHE A 576 -10.26 -12.40 -27.42
N LEU A 577 -11.54 -12.29 -27.83
CA LEU A 577 -12.63 -11.88 -26.95
C LEU A 577 -12.83 -12.87 -25.80
N LEU A 578 -12.77 -14.17 -26.06
CA LEU A 578 -12.78 -15.19 -25.01
C LEU A 578 -11.61 -15.01 -24.04
N GLY A 579 -10.39 -14.80 -24.57
CA GLY A 579 -9.22 -14.52 -23.73
C GLY A 579 -9.43 -13.27 -22.86
N ILE A 580 -10.10 -12.24 -23.36
CA ILE A 580 -10.52 -11.09 -22.55
C ILE A 580 -11.52 -11.51 -21.47
N MET A 581 -12.59 -12.25 -21.81
CA MET A 581 -13.64 -12.66 -20.86
C MET A 581 -13.10 -13.59 -19.75
N GLU A 582 -12.16 -14.48 -20.08
CA GLU A 582 -11.47 -15.35 -19.12
C GLU A 582 -10.60 -14.52 -18.17
N ARG A 583 -9.80 -13.60 -18.71
CA ARG A 583 -8.95 -12.70 -17.92
C ARG A 583 -9.76 -11.75 -17.04
N PHE A 584 -10.99 -11.45 -17.44
CA PHE A 584 -11.98 -10.68 -16.71
C PHE A 584 -12.75 -11.50 -15.67
N GLU A 585 -12.45 -12.79 -15.54
CA GLU A 585 -13.10 -13.69 -14.57
C GLU A 585 -14.63 -13.77 -14.78
N LEU A 586 -15.08 -13.57 -16.02
CA LEU A 586 -16.49 -13.73 -16.43
C LEU A 586 -16.77 -15.15 -16.89
N VAL A 587 -15.78 -15.79 -17.51
CA VAL A 587 -15.85 -17.14 -18.05
C VAL A 587 -14.61 -17.94 -17.64
N PHE A 588 -14.71 -19.27 -17.61
CA PHE A 588 -13.54 -20.14 -17.55
C PHE A 588 -13.74 -21.35 -18.46
N ARG A 589 -12.65 -21.85 -19.05
CA ARG A 589 -12.66 -23.14 -19.77
C ARG A 589 -12.60 -24.30 -18.79
N LEU A 590 -13.46 -25.28 -18.99
CA LEU A 590 -13.48 -26.49 -18.18
C LEU A 590 -12.30 -27.42 -18.54
N ASN A 591 -11.66 -27.99 -17.52
CA ASN A 591 -10.47 -28.82 -17.73
C ASN A 591 -10.75 -30.01 -18.64
N ASN A 592 -9.90 -30.19 -19.66
CA ASN A 592 -9.95 -31.27 -20.64
C ASN A 592 -11.23 -31.32 -21.50
N THR A 593 -11.93 -30.20 -21.66
CA THR A 593 -13.06 -30.08 -22.61
C THR A 593 -12.96 -28.79 -23.44
N ASP A 594 -13.81 -28.67 -24.46
CA ASP A 594 -13.99 -27.45 -25.26
C ASP A 594 -15.16 -26.59 -24.74
N GLU A 595 -15.64 -26.89 -23.53
CA GLU A 595 -16.73 -26.17 -22.88
C GLU A 595 -16.22 -25.00 -22.05
N TYR A 596 -16.90 -23.87 -22.20
CA TYR A 596 -16.72 -22.66 -21.42
C TYR A 596 -17.92 -22.46 -20.50
N ILE A 597 -17.64 -21.97 -19.29
CA ILE A 597 -18.62 -21.80 -18.22
C ILE A 597 -18.72 -20.33 -17.83
N VAL A 598 -19.94 -19.78 -17.83
CA VAL A 598 -20.28 -18.45 -17.29
C VAL A 598 -20.90 -18.63 -15.90
N PRO A 599 -20.15 -18.45 -14.80
CA PRO A 599 -20.63 -18.88 -13.49
C PRO A 599 -21.86 -18.14 -12.98
N GLU A 600 -22.07 -16.90 -13.42
CA GLU A 600 -23.22 -16.09 -13.04
C GLU A 600 -24.55 -16.56 -13.63
N ARG A 601 -24.47 -17.30 -14.74
CA ARG A 601 -25.61 -17.90 -15.44
C ARG A 601 -25.82 -19.39 -15.10
N LEU A 602 -25.07 -19.91 -14.14
CA LEU A 602 -25.27 -21.27 -13.66
C LEU A 602 -26.63 -21.43 -12.95
N PRO A 603 -27.17 -22.66 -12.90
CA PRO A 603 -28.34 -22.98 -12.09
C PRO A 603 -28.12 -22.63 -10.60
N VAL A 604 -29.20 -22.22 -9.92
CA VAL A 604 -29.17 -21.89 -8.48
C VAL A 604 -29.13 -23.15 -7.61
N SER A 605 -29.74 -24.24 -8.08
CA SER A 605 -29.82 -25.51 -7.36
C SER A 605 -28.51 -26.28 -7.43
N ALA A 606 -28.10 -26.87 -6.30
CA ALA A 606 -26.93 -27.72 -6.24
C ALA A 606 -27.10 -29.00 -7.09
N PRO A 607 -26.04 -29.52 -7.73
CA PRO A 607 -26.09 -30.78 -8.45
C PRO A 607 -26.45 -31.95 -7.53
N ALA A 608 -27.23 -32.92 -8.03
CA ALA A 608 -27.69 -34.09 -7.27
C ALA A 608 -26.61 -34.84 -6.46
N PRO A 609 -25.34 -35.00 -6.92
CA PRO A 609 -24.31 -35.69 -6.16
C PRO A 609 -23.86 -34.97 -4.87
N VAL A 610 -24.12 -33.67 -4.72
CA VAL A 610 -23.74 -32.89 -3.52
C VAL A 610 -24.52 -33.35 -2.28
N ALA A 611 -25.72 -33.89 -2.46
CA ALA A 611 -26.56 -34.43 -1.38
C ALA A 611 -26.09 -35.80 -0.83
N ARG A 612 -24.99 -36.37 -1.34
CA ARG A 612 -24.44 -37.65 -0.86
C ARG A 612 -23.54 -37.42 0.37
N PRO A 613 -23.61 -38.30 1.40
CA PRO A 613 -22.78 -38.19 2.60
C PRO A 613 -21.26 -38.21 2.34
N ASP A 614 -20.81 -38.83 1.25
CA ASP A 614 -19.38 -38.84 0.86
C ASP A 614 -18.83 -37.46 0.45
N ASN A 615 -19.73 -36.51 0.15
CA ASN A 615 -19.40 -35.14 -0.27
C ASN A 615 -19.72 -34.09 0.81
N THR A 616 -20.27 -34.49 1.95
CA THR A 616 -20.56 -33.63 3.10
C THR A 616 -20.20 -34.35 4.41
N PRO A 617 -19.05 -34.05 5.04
CA PRO A 617 -18.61 -34.71 6.27
C PRO A 617 -19.47 -34.31 7.48
N PRO A 618 -19.49 -35.13 8.56
CA PRO A 618 -20.10 -34.74 9.82
C PRO A 618 -19.40 -33.52 10.43
N LEU A 619 -20.19 -32.54 10.90
CA LEU A 619 -19.73 -31.22 11.37
C LEU A 619 -18.64 -31.23 12.45
N SER A 620 -18.49 -32.33 13.20
CA SER A 620 -17.51 -32.46 14.30
C SER A 620 -16.05 -32.47 13.85
N ASN A 621 -15.76 -32.87 12.61
CA ASN A 621 -14.39 -32.97 12.06
C ASN A 621 -14.15 -32.03 10.87
N VAL A 622 -14.85 -30.89 10.85
CA VAL A 622 -14.82 -29.93 9.74
C VAL A 622 -14.26 -28.61 10.22
N LEU A 623 -13.21 -28.15 9.54
CA LEU A 623 -12.76 -26.79 9.68
C LEU A 623 -13.78 -25.87 9.00
N ARG A 624 -14.35 -24.92 9.75
CA ARG A 624 -15.37 -23.98 9.26
C ARG A 624 -14.91 -22.55 9.37
N PHE A 625 -15.18 -21.76 8.34
CA PHE A 625 -14.87 -20.34 8.27
C PHE A 625 -15.95 -19.62 7.46
N GLU A 626 -16.32 -18.40 7.85
CA GLU A 626 -17.36 -17.63 7.17
C GLU A 626 -16.92 -16.19 6.93
N TYR A 627 -17.20 -15.68 5.73
CA TYR A 627 -17.16 -14.25 5.43
C TYR A 627 -18.57 -13.68 5.55
N HIS A 628 -18.76 -12.70 6.42
CA HIS A 628 -20.01 -12.00 6.64
C HIS A 628 -19.94 -10.61 6.00
N TYR A 629 -20.84 -10.33 5.06
CA TYR A 629 -20.83 -9.08 4.31
C TYR A 629 -21.95 -8.17 4.78
N GLU A 630 -21.60 -6.97 5.24
CA GLU A 630 -22.55 -5.85 5.35
C GLU A 630 -22.93 -5.36 3.96
N PHE A 631 -21.96 -5.40 3.03
CA PHE A 631 -22.18 -5.15 1.61
C PHE A 631 -21.44 -6.18 0.75
N MET A 632 -22.18 -6.93 -0.07
CA MET A 632 -21.62 -7.92 -1.00
C MET A 632 -21.78 -7.45 -2.45
N PRO A 633 -20.68 -7.10 -3.15
CA PRO A 633 -20.72 -6.88 -4.59
C PRO A 633 -21.25 -8.15 -5.29
N LYS A 634 -22.19 -7.98 -6.23
CA LYS A 634 -22.65 -9.08 -7.10
C LYS A 634 -21.45 -9.73 -7.81
N GLY A 635 -21.56 -11.00 -8.16
CA GLY A 635 -20.54 -11.69 -8.95
C GLY A 635 -19.22 -12.01 -8.24
N ILE A 636 -18.95 -11.57 -7.00
CA ILE A 636 -17.72 -11.93 -6.27
C ILE A 636 -17.54 -13.45 -6.15
N PHE A 637 -18.64 -14.18 -5.93
CA PHE A 637 -18.61 -15.64 -5.87
C PHE A 637 -18.38 -16.29 -7.24
N SER A 638 -18.99 -15.75 -8.29
CA SER A 638 -18.76 -16.17 -9.68
C SER A 638 -17.29 -16.01 -10.08
N ARG A 639 -16.67 -14.89 -9.73
CA ARG A 639 -15.24 -14.64 -9.94
C ARG A 639 -14.37 -15.59 -9.14
N PHE A 640 -14.74 -15.89 -7.90
CA PHE A 640 -14.05 -16.90 -7.09
C PHE A 640 -14.07 -18.26 -7.78
N ILE A 641 -15.21 -18.70 -8.30
CA ILE A 641 -15.32 -19.95 -9.09
C ILE A 641 -14.38 -19.89 -10.30
N CYS A 642 -14.39 -18.81 -11.09
CA CYS A 642 -13.47 -18.62 -12.21
C CYS A 642 -12.00 -18.75 -11.81
N ARG A 643 -11.59 -18.27 -10.63
CA ARG A 643 -10.19 -18.35 -10.18
C ARG A 643 -9.78 -19.71 -9.67
N ILE A 644 -10.69 -20.42 -9.00
CA ILE A 644 -10.40 -21.70 -8.33
C ILE A 644 -10.80 -22.92 -9.16
N HIS A 645 -11.24 -22.71 -10.41
CA HIS A 645 -11.80 -23.75 -11.28
C HIS A 645 -10.90 -25.00 -11.42
N TYR A 646 -9.58 -24.84 -11.35
CA TYR A 646 -8.62 -25.95 -11.43
C TYR A 646 -8.70 -26.96 -10.27
N LEU A 647 -9.31 -26.59 -9.13
CA LEU A 647 -9.52 -27.48 -7.98
C LEU A 647 -10.94 -28.08 -7.93
N ILE A 648 -11.81 -27.75 -8.88
CA ILE A 648 -13.20 -28.20 -8.88
C ILE A 648 -13.26 -29.73 -9.00
N LYS A 649 -13.93 -30.36 -8.04
CA LYS A 649 -14.12 -31.82 -8.01
C LYS A 649 -15.25 -32.21 -8.96
N ALA A 650 -14.95 -33.02 -9.97
CA ALA A 650 -15.96 -33.70 -10.80
C ALA A 650 -17.09 -32.79 -11.32
N GLN A 651 -16.75 -31.56 -11.72
CA GLN A 651 -17.70 -30.55 -12.19
C GLN A 651 -18.83 -30.19 -11.19
N LEU A 652 -18.58 -30.35 -9.89
CA LEU A 652 -19.54 -30.02 -8.84
C LEU A 652 -19.48 -28.52 -8.51
N PHE A 653 -20.19 -27.73 -9.31
CA PHE A 653 -20.38 -26.29 -9.12
C PHE A 653 -21.77 -25.84 -9.57
N TRP A 654 -22.25 -24.76 -8.98
CA TRP A 654 -23.51 -24.09 -9.30
C TRP A 654 -23.41 -22.61 -8.90
N LYS A 655 -24.44 -21.82 -9.15
CA LYS A 655 -24.39 -20.36 -8.93
C LYS A 655 -23.98 -19.98 -7.51
N ASN A 656 -24.41 -20.77 -6.53
CA ASN A 656 -24.26 -20.49 -5.10
C ASN A 656 -23.35 -21.49 -4.39
N GLY A 657 -22.58 -22.32 -5.11
CA GLY A 657 -21.61 -23.17 -4.43
C GLY A 657 -20.69 -23.96 -5.34
N VAL A 658 -19.62 -24.48 -4.73
CA VAL A 658 -18.59 -25.25 -5.40
C VAL A 658 -17.97 -26.27 -4.45
N VAL A 659 -17.66 -27.46 -4.97
CA VAL A 659 -16.91 -28.49 -4.26
C VAL A 659 -15.50 -28.58 -4.83
N LEU A 660 -14.51 -28.45 -3.96
CA LEU A 660 -13.09 -28.48 -4.30
C LEU A 660 -12.42 -29.75 -3.79
N LYS A 661 -11.38 -30.18 -4.49
CA LYS A 661 -10.50 -31.26 -4.05
C LYS A 661 -9.04 -30.87 -4.29
N ALA A 662 -8.24 -30.94 -3.23
CA ALA A 662 -6.79 -30.78 -3.29
C ALA A 662 -6.16 -31.85 -2.40
N ASP A 663 -5.24 -32.64 -2.95
CA ASP A 663 -4.58 -33.75 -2.25
C ASP A 663 -5.57 -34.68 -1.50
N GLN A 664 -5.41 -34.81 -0.18
CA GLN A 664 -6.27 -35.60 0.72
C GLN A 664 -7.34 -34.76 1.42
N SER A 665 -7.63 -33.57 0.90
CA SER A 665 -8.60 -32.62 1.46
C SER A 665 -9.67 -32.25 0.45
N GLN A 666 -10.85 -31.91 0.97
CA GLN A 666 -11.98 -31.44 0.19
C GLN A 666 -12.61 -30.24 0.88
N ALA A 667 -13.22 -29.36 0.09
CA ALA A 667 -13.94 -28.21 0.60
C ALA A 667 -15.29 -28.06 -0.08
N LEU A 668 -16.30 -27.71 0.70
CA LEU A 668 -17.60 -27.22 0.24
C LEU A 668 -17.66 -25.74 0.55
N ILE A 669 -17.87 -24.93 -0.48
CA ILE A 669 -17.99 -23.49 -0.35
C ILE A 669 -19.35 -23.09 -0.88
N THR A 670 -20.13 -22.38 -0.06
CA THR A 670 -21.50 -21.99 -0.41
C THR A 670 -21.73 -20.51 -0.16
N LEU A 671 -22.46 -19.90 -1.08
CA LEU A 671 -22.98 -18.55 -0.97
C LEU A 671 -24.41 -18.61 -0.42
N ASN A 672 -24.63 -17.99 0.73
CA ASN A 672 -25.96 -17.69 1.24
C ASN A 672 -26.31 -16.23 0.87
N ASP A 673 -27.24 -16.08 -0.08
CA ASP A 673 -27.71 -14.77 -0.59
C ASP A 673 -29.06 -14.36 0.02
N VAL A 674 -29.37 -14.80 1.25
CA VAL A 674 -30.58 -14.39 1.97
C VAL A 674 -30.47 -12.91 2.40
N PRO A 675 -31.52 -12.09 2.26
CA PRO A 675 -31.45 -10.64 2.49
C PRO A 675 -30.98 -10.18 3.87
N ALA A 676 -31.10 -11.02 4.90
CA ALA A 676 -30.76 -10.64 6.27
C ALA A 676 -29.25 -10.60 6.54
N ILE A 677 -28.49 -11.58 6.02
CA ILE A 677 -27.03 -11.65 6.18
C ILE A 677 -26.48 -12.40 4.96
N LYS A 678 -25.71 -11.71 4.12
CA LYS A 678 -25.01 -12.34 3.00
C LYS A 678 -23.72 -12.97 3.50
N THR A 679 -23.57 -14.27 3.31
CA THR A 679 -22.39 -15.00 3.81
C THR A 679 -21.80 -15.92 2.76
N ILE A 680 -20.47 -16.02 2.76
CA ILE A 680 -19.76 -17.12 2.10
C ILE A 680 -19.29 -18.05 3.19
N GLN A 681 -19.74 -19.29 3.14
CA GLN A 681 -19.44 -20.32 4.11
C GLN A 681 -18.44 -21.29 3.50
N ILE A 682 -17.40 -21.62 4.26
CA ILE A 682 -16.32 -22.52 3.86
C ILE A 682 -16.29 -23.67 4.88
N ALA A 683 -16.44 -24.89 4.39
CA ALA A 683 -16.36 -26.12 5.16
C ALA A 683 -15.28 -27.02 4.54
N ILE A 684 -14.26 -27.39 5.30
CA ILE A 684 -13.10 -28.16 4.81
C ILE A 684 -12.87 -29.39 5.69
N TRP A 685 -12.61 -30.52 5.05
CA TRP A 685 -12.32 -31.80 5.71
C TRP A 685 -11.22 -32.57 5.00
N GLY A 686 -10.63 -33.53 5.71
CA GLY A 686 -9.47 -34.30 5.25
C GLY A 686 -8.25 -34.05 6.12
N ASN A 687 -7.06 -34.36 5.60
CA ASN A 687 -5.82 -34.35 6.40
C ASN A 687 -5.06 -33.02 6.35
N GLN A 688 -5.26 -32.21 5.30
CA GLN A 688 -4.55 -30.96 5.05
C GLN A 688 -5.55 -29.80 4.93
N THR A 689 -6.39 -29.64 5.95
CA THR A 689 -7.50 -28.69 5.93
C THR A 689 -7.02 -27.25 5.99
N SER A 690 -5.89 -27.00 6.67
CA SER A 690 -5.31 -25.67 6.84
C SER A 690 -4.72 -25.13 5.54
N GLU A 691 -4.03 -25.98 4.79
CA GLU A 691 -3.40 -25.62 3.51
C GLU A 691 -4.46 -25.26 2.47
N LEU A 692 -5.52 -26.08 2.37
CA LEU A 692 -6.64 -25.82 1.47
C LEU A 692 -7.41 -24.55 1.90
N LEU A 693 -7.61 -24.33 3.21
CA LEU A 693 -8.22 -23.08 3.70
C LEU A 693 -7.37 -21.87 3.30
N SER A 694 -6.06 -21.93 3.52
CA SER A 694 -5.14 -20.83 3.20
C SER A 694 -5.17 -20.51 1.71
N SER A 695 -5.20 -21.53 0.84
CA SER A 695 -5.36 -21.34 -0.60
C SER A 695 -6.70 -20.69 -0.98
N VAL A 696 -7.82 -21.16 -0.40
CA VAL A 696 -9.15 -20.58 -0.63
C VAL A 696 -9.19 -19.12 -0.17
N ARG A 697 -8.69 -18.84 1.04
CA ARG A 697 -8.63 -17.49 1.61
C ARG A 697 -7.77 -16.57 0.75
N GLN A 698 -6.62 -17.02 0.24
CA GLN A 698 -5.78 -16.20 -0.64
C GLN A 698 -6.52 -15.69 -1.88
N HIS A 699 -7.41 -16.51 -2.47
CA HIS A 699 -8.24 -16.08 -3.60
C HIS A 699 -9.32 -15.07 -3.18
N PHE A 700 -9.97 -15.26 -2.04
CA PHE A 700 -10.92 -14.28 -1.50
C PHE A 700 -10.22 -12.97 -1.10
N ASP A 701 -9.10 -13.03 -0.39
CA ASP A 701 -8.30 -11.87 0.01
C ASP A 701 -7.79 -11.08 -1.20
N TYR A 702 -7.46 -11.77 -2.30
CA TYR A 702 -7.16 -11.12 -3.58
C TYR A 702 -8.38 -10.35 -4.11
N LEU A 703 -9.55 -11.00 -4.17
CA LEU A 703 -10.78 -10.36 -4.61
C LEU A 703 -11.14 -9.18 -3.70
N HIS A 704 -11.18 -9.35 -2.38
CA HIS A 704 -11.51 -8.27 -1.44
C HIS A 704 -10.59 -7.06 -1.57
N ARG A 705 -9.27 -7.27 -1.77
CA ARG A 705 -8.33 -6.18 -2.02
C ARG A 705 -8.59 -5.45 -3.32
N GLN A 706 -8.86 -6.17 -4.41
CA GLN A 706 -9.23 -5.58 -5.71
C GLN A 706 -10.52 -4.74 -5.60
N LEU A 707 -11.44 -5.16 -4.74
CA LEU A 707 -12.72 -4.50 -4.51
C LEU A 707 -12.64 -3.35 -3.48
N HIS A 708 -11.46 -3.12 -2.88
CA HIS A 708 -11.26 -2.17 -1.80
C HIS A 708 -12.25 -2.38 -0.63
N LEU A 709 -12.64 -3.64 -0.37
CA LEU A 709 -13.54 -3.97 0.73
C LEU A 709 -12.80 -3.86 2.06
N GLY A 710 -13.11 -2.81 2.82
CA GLY A 710 -12.55 -2.58 4.15
C GLY A 710 -13.16 -3.47 5.23
N LYS A 711 -12.53 -3.48 6.41
CA LYS A 711 -12.96 -4.25 7.59
C LYS A 711 -14.36 -3.89 8.11
N ASP A 712 -14.88 -2.72 7.74
CA ASP A 712 -16.21 -2.26 8.15
C ASP A 712 -17.34 -2.86 7.30
N LEU A 713 -17.03 -3.39 6.11
CA LEU A 713 -18.02 -3.98 5.20
C LEU A 713 -17.96 -5.52 5.15
N LEU A 714 -16.90 -6.09 5.72
CA LEU A 714 -16.57 -7.51 5.69
C LEU A 714 -16.02 -7.95 7.04
N HIS A 715 -16.66 -8.96 7.62
CA HIS A 715 -16.24 -9.58 8.88
C HIS A 715 -15.90 -11.06 8.67
N GLU A 716 -14.70 -11.44 9.08
CA GLU A 716 -14.25 -12.82 9.12
C GLU A 716 -14.73 -13.48 10.42
N LYS A 717 -15.47 -14.59 10.31
CA LYS A 717 -16.06 -15.26 11.46
C LYS A 717 -15.80 -16.75 11.48
N ILE A 718 -15.76 -17.30 12.69
CA ILE A 718 -15.59 -18.72 12.97
C ILE A 718 -16.88 -19.25 13.61
N PRO A 719 -17.61 -20.16 12.94
CA PRO A 719 -18.78 -20.81 13.51
C PRO A 719 -18.42 -21.64 14.74
N CYS A 720 -19.18 -21.46 15.82
CA CYS A 720 -18.99 -22.18 17.06
C CYS A 720 -19.13 -23.71 16.84
N PRO A 721 -18.13 -24.52 17.22
CA PRO A 721 -18.14 -25.97 17.03
C PRO A 721 -18.88 -26.74 18.13
N CYS A 722 -19.44 -26.09 19.16
CA CYS A 722 -20.10 -26.82 20.24
C CYS A 722 -21.38 -27.54 19.78
N GLU A 723 -21.72 -28.65 20.43
CA GLU A 723 -22.84 -29.53 20.06
C GLU A 723 -24.17 -28.78 19.87
N VAL A 724 -24.47 -27.83 20.76
CA VAL A 724 -25.69 -27.00 20.72
C VAL A 724 -25.67 -26.07 19.48
N CYS A 725 -24.52 -25.49 19.14
CA CYS A 725 -24.39 -24.62 17.97
C CYS A 725 -24.36 -25.41 16.64
N THR A 726 -23.96 -26.68 16.65
CA THR A 726 -23.95 -27.54 15.46
C THR A 726 -25.33 -28.12 15.13
N THR A 727 -26.22 -28.26 16.13
CA THR A 727 -27.55 -28.84 15.97
C THR A 727 -28.69 -27.81 16.02
N GLY A 728 -28.40 -26.59 16.47
CA GLY A 728 -29.35 -25.48 16.60
C GLY A 728 -28.85 -24.18 15.97
N LYS A 729 -29.22 -23.04 16.57
CA LYS A 729 -28.78 -21.72 16.10
C LYS A 729 -27.29 -21.54 16.39
N THR A 730 -26.48 -21.54 15.33
CA THR A 730 -25.04 -21.37 15.41
C THR A 730 -24.66 -19.97 15.88
N ASP A 731 -23.79 -19.91 16.90
CA ASP A 731 -23.10 -18.68 17.30
C ASP A 731 -21.81 -18.50 16.48
N ASN A 732 -21.43 -17.26 16.21
CA ASN A 732 -20.28 -16.93 15.36
C ASN A 732 -19.32 -16.00 16.09
N PHE A 733 -18.05 -16.36 16.14
CA PHE A 733 -17.00 -15.55 16.75
C PHE A 733 -16.27 -14.72 15.69
N ASP A 734 -16.04 -13.45 15.98
CA ASP A 734 -15.22 -12.59 15.12
C ASP A 734 -13.74 -13.03 15.20
N TYR A 735 -13.14 -13.29 14.04
CA TYR A 735 -11.77 -13.80 13.93
C TYR A 735 -10.75 -12.83 14.52
N GLN A 736 -10.88 -11.53 14.23
CA GLN A 736 -9.98 -10.50 14.74
C GLN A 736 -10.12 -10.35 16.25
N HIS A 737 -11.34 -10.44 16.77
CA HIS A 737 -11.59 -10.43 18.21
C HIS A 737 -10.91 -11.62 18.92
N LEU A 738 -11.01 -12.84 18.38
CA LEU A 738 -10.32 -14.01 18.93
C LEU A 738 -8.80 -13.85 18.92
N GLN A 739 -8.23 -13.25 17.87
CA GLN A 739 -6.80 -12.95 17.80
C GLN A 739 -6.38 -11.92 18.86
N ASN A 740 -7.17 -10.86 19.05
CA ASN A 740 -6.90 -9.83 20.04
C ASN A 740 -6.98 -10.39 21.47
N CYS A 741 -8.01 -11.18 21.78
CA CYS A 741 -8.11 -11.90 23.05
C CYS A 741 -6.86 -12.73 23.35
N LEU A 742 -6.35 -13.48 22.36
CA LEU A 742 -5.13 -14.27 22.54
C LEU A 742 -3.88 -13.40 22.75
N GLN A 743 -3.83 -12.20 22.15
CA GLN A 743 -2.76 -11.21 22.38
C GLN A 743 -2.83 -10.61 23.78
N ASP A 744 -4.04 -10.38 24.29
CA ASP A 744 -4.30 -9.81 25.62
C ASP A 744 -4.15 -10.84 26.76
N GLY A 745 -3.90 -12.12 26.42
CA GLY A 745 -3.65 -13.21 27.35
C GLY A 745 -4.88 -14.07 27.69
N ASP A 746 -6.02 -13.81 27.08
CA ASP A 746 -7.21 -14.64 27.22
C ASP A 746 -7.02 -16.00 26.54
N THR A 747 -7.40 -17.07 27.23
CA THR A 747 -7.25 -18.44 26.74
C THR A 747 -8.58 -19.08 26.35
N HIS A 748 -9.70 -18.52 26.80
CA HIS A 748 -11.03 -19.11 26.64
C HIS A 748 -12.08 -18.06 26.30
N ILE A 749 -13.05 -18.45 25.48
CA ILE A 749 -14.23 -17.65 25.15
C ILE A 749 -15.50 -18.47 25.44
N ARG A 750 -16.62 -17.77 25.64
CA ARG A 750 -17.93 -18.39 25.88
C ARG A 750 -18.89 -18.04 24.74
N CYS A 751 -19.55 -19.05 24.17
CA CYS A 751 -20.59 -18.82 23.17
C CYS A 751 -21.90 -18.30 23.84
N ARG A 752 -22.82 -17.78 23.04
CA ARG A 752 -24.17 -17.36 23.48
C ARG A 752 -24.97 -18.50 24.13
N ASN A 753 -24.69 -19.75 23.76
CA ASN A 753 -25.25 -20.95 24.38
C ASN A 753 -24.53 -21.38 25.68
N ARG A 754 -23.68 -20.51 26.24
CA ARG A 754 -22.97 -20.64 27.52
C ARG A 754 -21.90 -21.75 27.57
N THR A 755 -21.56 -22.39 26.45
CA THR A 755 -20.42 -23.31 26.36
C THR A 755 -19.09 -22.55 26.35
N ARG A 756 -18.15 -22.96 27.20
CA ARG A 756 -16.78 -22.42 27.24
C ARG A 756 -15.88 -23.23 26.31
N MET A 757 -15.04 -22.57 25.52
CA MET A 757 -14.11 -23.21 24.58
C MET A 757 -12.75 -22.52 24.66
N ALA A 758 -11.69 -23.25 24.34
CA ALA A 758 -10.36 -22.66 24.19
C ALA A 758 -10.29 -21.85 22.89
N ILE A 759 -9.72 -20.65 22.97
CA ILE A 759 -9.53 -19.78 21.80
C ILE A 759 -8.56 -20.41 20.81
N ALA A 760 -7.55 -21.14 21.31
CA ALA A 760 -6.58 -21.85 20.50
C ALA A 760 -7.24 -22.92 19.59
N ASP A 761 -8.23 -23.65 20.10
CA ASP A 761 -8.94 -24.69 19.34
C ASP A 761 -9.79 -24.07 18.22
N LEU A 762 -10.42 -22.92 18.48
CA LEU A 762 -11.20 -22.19 17.46
C LEU A 762 -10.30 -21.67 16.34
N LEU A 763 -9.08 -21.24 16.67
CA LEU A 763 -8.11 -20.70 15.72
C LEU A 763 -7.24 -21.79 15.05
N HIS A 764 -7.38 -23.04 15.48
CA HIS A 764 -6.62 -24.17 14.99
C HIS A 764 -6.89 -24.39 13.50
N GLY A 765 -5.82 -24.42 12.71
CA GLY A 765 -5.87 -24.55 11.25
C GLY A 765 -6.39 -23.34 10.46
N ILE A 766 -6.87 -22.28 11.12
CA ILE A 766 -7.36 -21.05 10.49
C ILE A 766 -6.30 -19.95 10.49
N THR A 767 -5.50 -19.89 11.56
CA THR A 767 -4.38 -18.96 11.64
C THR A 767 -3.31 -19.33 10.62
N ASN A 768 -2.94 -18.36 9.78
CA ASN A 768 -1.72 -18.42 8.98
C ASN A 768 -0.54 -18.39 9.95
N GLN A 769 -0.25 -19.53 10.58
CA GLN A 769 1.09 -19.77 11.06
C GLN A 769 1.97 -19.77 9.81
N PRO A 770 2.95 -18.86 9.68
CA PRO A 770 3.82 -18.85 8.51
C PRO A 770 4.38 -20.25 8.32
N ALA A 771 4.52 -20.74 7.08
CA ALA A 771 4.96 -22.11 6.80
C ALA A 771 6.25 -22.49 7.55
N SER A 772 7.08 -21.48 7.85
CA SER A 772 8.26 -21.57 8.71
C SER A 772 7.96 -21.88 10.18
N LEU A 773 6.90 -21.32 10.77
CA LEU A 773 6.43 -21.62 12.13
C LEU A 773 5.95 -23.08 12.26
N LYS A 774 5.12 -23.55 11.31
CA LYS A 774 4.68 -24.96 11.27
C LYS A 774 5.87 -25.92 11.14
N ARG A 775 6.84 -25.59 10.29
CA ARG A 775 8.06 -26.40 10.11
C ARG A 775 8.88 -26.48 11.40
N LEU A 776 9.07 -25.36 12.10
CA LEU A 776 9.82 -25.33 13.35
C LEU A 776 9.13 -26.11 14.47
N LEU A 777 7.81 -25.97 14.63
CA LEU A 777 7.05 -26.75 15.62
C LEU A 777 7.06 -28.25 15.31
N HIS A 778 6.90 -28.62 14.03
CA HIS A 778 6.97 -30.01 13.60
C HIS A 778 8.33 -30.66 13.90
N LEU A 779 9.44 -29.94 13.67
CA LEU A 779 10.79 -30.41 13.99
C LEU A 779 11.00 -30.59 15.50
N ILE A 780 10.33 -29.80 16.35
CA ILE A 780 10.36 -30.00 17.80
C ILE A 780 9.51 -31.22 18.19
N ASP A 781 8.31 -31.35 17.63
CA ASP A 781 7.38 -32.46 17.94
C ASP A 781 7.88 -33.83 17.46
N THR A 782 8.75 -33.85 16.44
CA THR A 782 9.40 -35.05 15.90
C THR A 782 10.81 -35.27 16.47
N ASP A 783 11.22 -34.48 17.47
CA ASP A 783 12.51 -34.56 18.15
C ASP A 783 13.76 -34.32 17.25
N GLN A 784 13.57 -33.64 16.12
CA GLN A 784 14.62 -33.25 15.18
C GLN A 784 15.25 -31.90 15.54
N ILE A 785 15.78 -31.78 16.77
CA ILE A 785 16.24 -30.50 17.34
C ILE A 785 17.45 -29.88 16.58
N SER A 786 18.34 -30.70 16.02
CA SER A 786 19.45 -30.21 15.18
C SER A 786 18.95 -29.54 13.89
N GLU A 787 17.94 -30.13 13.26
CA GLU A 787 17.32 -29.59 12.06
C GLU A 787 16.47 -28.35 12.36
N PHE A 788 15.87 -28.29 13.56
CA PHE A 788 15.20 -27.11 14.07
C PHE A 788 16.15 -25.90 14.12
N PHE A 789 17.36 -26.04 14.67
CA PHE A 789 18.32 -24.92 14.74
C PHE A 789 18.81 -24.49 13.36
N ALA A 790 19.06 -25.45 12.46
CA ALA A 790 19.43 -25.14 11.07
C ALA A 790 18.30 -24.40 10.33
N ALA A 791 17.05 -24.81 10.54
CA ALA A 791 15.89 -24.13 9.97
C ALA A 791 15.68 -22.73 10.55
N ALA A 792 15.89 -22.54 11.86
CA ALA A 792 15.82 -21.22 12.50
C ALA A 792 16.91 -20.25 11.98
N ASP A 793 18.13 -20.75 11.75
CA ASP A 793 19.23 -19.97 11.16
C ASP A 793 18.92 -19.55 9.71
N GLN A 794 18.38 -20.45 8.89
CA GLN A 794 17.95 -20.13 7.53
C GLN A 794 16.87 -19.05 7.48
N LEU A 795 16.07 -18.93 8.54
CA LEU A 795 15.01 -17.94 8.68
C LEU A 795 15.49 -16.61 9.29
N GLY A 796 16.79 -16.49 9.59
CA GLY A 796 17.36 -15.29 10.22
C GLY A 796 16.86 -15.04 11.65
N LYS A 797 16.37 -16.08 12.33
CA LYS A 797 15.85 -15.99 13.71
C LYS A 797 16.95 -16.41 14.67
N GLN A 798 17.72 -15.43 15.14
CA GLN A 798 18.74 -15.62 16.17
C GLN A 798 18.50 -14.61 17.29
N ASP A 799 18.45 -15.11 18.52
CA ASP A 799 18.44 -14.28 19.72
C ASP A 799 19.15 -15.00 20.88
N ARG A 800 19.31 -14.28 21.98
CA ARG A 800 20.02 -14.75 23.16
C ARG A 800 19.37 -16.00 23.75
N ASP A 801 18.04 -16.07 23.78
CA ASP A 801 17.30 -17.18 24.38
C ASP A 801 17.46 -18.46 23.54
N LEU A 802 17.40 -18.34 22.20
CA LEU A 802 17.64 -19.47 21.30
C LEU A 802 19.08 -20.01 21.42
N ASN A 803 20.06 -19.12 21.54
CA ASN A 803 21.47 -19.50 21.66
C ASN A 803 21.78 -20.18 23.00
N VAL A 804 21.11 -19.79 24.09
CA VAL A 804 21.20 -20.49 25.38
C VAL A 804 20.65 -21.91 25.25
N LEU A 805 19.47 -22.08 24.62
CA LEU A 805 18.89 -23.40 24.36
C LEU A 805 19.81 -24.24 23.45
N ARG A 806 20.36 -23.65 22.38
CA ARG A 806 21.32 -24.29 21.46
C ARG A 806 22.56 -24.80 22.20
N ASN A 807 23.17 -23.98 23.05
CA ASN A 807 24.35 -24.38 23.81
C ASN A 807 24.04 -25.50 24.80
N LYS A 808 22.87 -25.44 25.45
CA LYS A 808 22.39 -26.50 26.36
C LYS A 808 22.23 -27.83 25.62
N PHE A 809 21.61 -27.84 24.45
CA PHE A 809 21.49 -29.05 23.61
C PHE A 809 22.84 -29.61 23.17
N MET A 810 23.79 -28.75 22.77
CA MET A 810 25.13 -29.17 22.35
C MET A 810 25.97 -29.78 23.47
N HIS A 811 25.73 -29.41 24.74
CA HIS A 811 26.50 -29.91 25.88
C HIS A 811 25.83 -31.10 26.59
N GLU A 812 24.50 -31.12 26.66
CA GLU A 812 23.75 -32.10 27.45
C GLU A 812 23.11 -33.21 26.59
N GLY A 813 22.97 -33.02 25.26
CA GLY A 813 22.61 -34.05 24.30
C GLY A 813 21.20 -34.66 24.44
N MET A 814 20.35 -34.16 25.34
CA MET A 814 19.01 -34.70 25.60
C MET A 814 17.92 -33.62 25.51
N SER A 815 16.85 -33.93 24.78
CA SER A 815 15.60 -33.16 24.68
C SER A 815 14.56 -33.73 25.64
N ASP A 816 14.63 -33.35 26.92
CA ASP A 816 13.54 -33.69 27.83
C ASP A 816 12.28 -32.85 27.51
N TYR A 817 11.15 -33.24 28.11
CA TYR A 817 9.88 -32.55 27.93
C TYR A 817 9.97 -31.06 28.28
N GLN A 818 10.71 -30.69 29.33
CA GLN A 818 10.88 -29.28 29.71
C GLN A 818 11.66 -28.49 28.66
N TYR A 819 12.64 -29.11 28.01
CA TYR A 819 13.46 -28.52 26.96
C TYR A 819 12.67 -28.29 25.66
N THR A 820 11.88 -29.28 25.23
CA THR A 820 10.99 -29.13 24.06
C THR A 820 9.91 -28.05 24.27
N GLU A 821 9.36 -27.93 25.48
CA GLU A 821 8.42 -26.85 25.83
C GLU A 821 9.10 -25.48 25.80
N GLN A 822 10.35 -25.36 26.25
CA GLN A 822 11.12 -24.11 26.14
C GLN A 822 11.34 -23.68 24.68
N LEU A 823 11.60 -24.63 23.78
CA LEU A 823 11.70 -24.37 22.34
C LEU A 823 10.36 -23.94 21.73
N LYS A 824 9.24 -24.60 22.08
CA LYS A 824 7.90 -24.20 21.62
C LYS A 824 7.50 -22.81 22.10
N VAL A 825 7.83 -22.47 23.34
CA VAL A 825 7.62 -21.14 23.92
C VAL A 825 8.45 -20.10 23.18
N TRP A 826 9.72 -20.41 22.89
CA TRP A 826 10.58 -19.54 22.11
C TRP A 826 10.05 -19.30 20.69
N VAL A 827 9.68 -20.37 19.97
CA VAL A 827 9.10 -20.31 18.63
C VAL A 827 7.84 -19.45 18.61
N SER A 828 6.99 -19.59 19.63
CA SER A 828 5.78 -18.77 19.80
C SER A 828 6.10 -17.29 20.04
N ARG A 829 7.21 -16.95 20.71
CA ARG A 829 7.66 -15.57 20.92
C ARG A 829 8.30 -14.98 19.66
N ALA A 830 9.16 -15.72 18.98
CA ALA A 830 9.89 -15.26 17.78
C ALA A 830 8.98 -14.86 16.60
N TYR A 831 7.73 -15.33 16.62
CA TYR A 831 6.69 -15.04 15.61
C TYR A 831 5.55 -14.14 16.11
N ARG A 832 5.53 -13.77 17.40
CA ARG A 832 4.71 -12.66 17.93
C ARG A 832 5.56 -11.40 17.83
N GLY A 833 5.50 -10.69 16.71
CA GLY A 833 6.35 -9.52 16.46
C GLY A 833 6.42 -8.55 17.64
N THR A 834 7.63 -8.11 17.98
CA THR A 834 7.90 -6.94 18.81
C THR A 834 7.24 -5.72 18.16
N ARG A 835 6.20 -5.18 18.79
CA ARG A 835 5.78 -3.79 18.56
C ARG A 835 6.80 -2.90 19.27
N GLY A 836 7.63 -2.22 18.48
CA GLY A 836 8.14 -0.89 18.79
C GLY A 836 7.19 0.15 18.23
#